data_AF-A0A7X2TPJ9-F1
#
_entry.id   AF-A0A7X2TPJ9-F1
#
_cell.length_a   1.000
_cell.length_b   1.000
_cell.length_c   1.000
_cell.angle_alpha   90.00
_cell.angle_beta   90.00
_cell.angle_gamma   90.00
#
_symmetry.space_group_name_H-M   'P 1'
#
loop_
_entity.id
_entity.type
_entity.pdbx_description
1 polymer ?
#
loop_
_entity_poly.entity_id
_entity_poly.type
_entity_poly.pdbx_seq_one_letter_code
_entity_poly.pdbx_strand_id
1 'polypeptide(L)'
;MRKLLLILITSILISCNASILMTNGELTKPNDNIDIKDTVISESGFKGDAPKNINATKSYYTNQINVRWSSVNYADYYTIERCEHLTPENPTDNKTWKEIEESIFDTSYVDETNLEVGVYYTYRVKAHTFEGKVGVASQEATGTILSSPLNIDASKGTSISTIDIEWEQMPNVDEYRIYKSTLPNVSGLDSEFVDRVQASSTSLNLIYSYKVDLAKEGGKELYFAIEGVGPTNVRADISLPRSGYTFVPGSPQAPSVPYITKADSTDSISIKFKSTGSDTKYIIKRYYSGSSETVIFSEEYGNTLPEADAEGYYTFIDTDVKANVEYTYSIIAYNEIGSSPATVVTGYILSPVLNIALEPTTRGSNIGYELSFNEPVGSSDSGKVNSYRYEITYFNKAGEQMGSPKYYDQGSDVKDFTPISRSITKESELAEVSYGVVKVLCGALESSVEITNRIPMLSEPVTSISANKNSKPKENETPNSYGVYPVTVTWTSDYIGERVLTRKGSDGSVKKFNILSGLQFIDTTCDILVIYDYYIDTSDVFGRSLGPIMHTGAAYGAITPTIFANVLESVSMKPFENQTYVPAEYKQYWKKCKIAQLVSYGNASDLSTQMKALGSASDQDHFRGGTISYNASMEGVGGQIYFSYNSFGENENFALTGNYEMHVDASGTGSASSNTGGLTVSGMYPAFISLAEISVSKKAFIGSYLITYHYSDGDEEYRVRI
;
A
#
# COMPACT_ATOMS: atom_id res chain seq x y z
N MET A 1 13.13 -16.23 44.82
CA MET A 1 11.92 -16.06 44.00
C MET A 1 10.98 -14.91 44.42
N ARG A 2 10.87 -14.50 45.70
CA ARG A 2 10.09 -13.29 46.10
C ARG A 2 10.83 -11.95 46.03
N LYS A 3 12.16 -11.94 45.89
CA LYS A 3 12.97 -10.70 45.72
C LYS A 3 13.19 -10.28 44.25
N LEU A 4 13.02 -11.20 43.28
CA LEU A 4 13.08 -10.84 41.85
C LEU A 4 11.75 -10.22 41.36
N LEU A 5 10.61 -10.63 41.93
CA LEU A 5 9.29 -10.07 41.59
C LEU A 5 9.12 -8.62 42.06
N LEU A 6 9.82 -8.22 43.14
CA LEU A 6 9.73 -6.86 43.68
C LEU A 6 10.59 -5.86 42.87
N ILE A 7 11.67 -6.33 42.24
CA ILE A 7 12.52 -5.52 41.35
C ILE A 7 11.85 -5.37 39.98
N LEU A 8 11.10 -6.37 39.50
CA LEU A 8 10.36 -6.27 38.24
C LEU A 8 9.17 -5.29 38.31
N ILE A 9 8.55 -5.13 39.50
CA ILE A 9 7.43 -4.18 39.70
C ILE A 9 7.94 -2.75 39.98
N THR A 10 9.17 -2.57 40.47
CA THR A 10 9.75 -1.22 40.64
C THR A 10 10.32 -0.65 39.33
N SER A 11 10.69 -1.48 38.36
CA SER A 11 11.12 -1.02 37.03
C SER A 11 9.95 -0.59 36.13
N ILE A 12 8.73 -1.07 36.39
CA ILE A 12 7.53 -0.74 35.59
C ILE A 12 6.88 0.60 36.02
N LEU A 13 7.30 1.17 37.16
CA LEU A 13 6.74 2.43 37.67
C LEU A 13 7.62 3.67 37.41
N ILE A 14 8.69 3.58 36.62
CA ILE A 14 9.58 4.71 36.30
C ILE A 14 9.40 5.26 34.87
N SER A 15 8.54 4.67 34.02
CA SER A 15 8.27 5.22 32.67
C SER A 15 7.01 6.09 32.54
N CYS A 16 6.22 6.27 33.61
CA CYS A 16 5.12 7.24 33.59
C CYS A 16 5.59 8.59 34.12
N ASN A 17 5.66 9.58 33.21
CA ASN A 17 5.89 10.99 33.51
C ASN A 17 5.04 11.48 34.70
N ALA A 18 5.68 11.69 35.85
CA ALA A 18 5.14 12.47 36.95
C ALA A 18 5.89 13.80 37.04
N SER A 19 5.71 14.65 36.02
CA SER A 19 5.93 16.09 36.19
C SER A 19 4.59 16.72 36.53
N ILE A 20 4.15 16.57 37.77
CA ILE A 20 3.23 17.45 38.52
C ILE A 20 3.22 16.93 39.97
N LEU A 21 3.35 17.84 40.93
CA LEU A 21 3.28 17.67 42.40
C LEU A 21 4.57 17.28 43.14
N MET A 22 5.43 18.28 43.39
CA MET A 22 5.96 18.51 44.75
C MET A 22 6.17 20.02 44.99
N THR A 23 5.19 20.65 45.65
CA THR A 23 5.46 21.75 46.59
C THR A 23 4.53 21.58 47.77
N ASN A 24 5.11 21.27 48.93
CA ASN A 24 4.45 21.21 50.22
C ASN A 24 4.01 22.62 50.63
N GLY A 25 2.72 22.78 50.91
CA GLY A 25 2.15 23.99 51.51
C GLY A 25 0.75 23.70 52.05
N GLU A 26 0.71 23.46 53.37
CA GLU A 26 -0.40 23.45 54.34
C GLU A 26 -1.85 23.23 53.88
N LEU A 27 -2.49 22.23 54.50
CA LEU A 27 -3.92 21.96 54.47
C LEU A 27 -4.73 23.06 55.17
N THR A 28 -5.49 23.84 54.40
CA THR A 28 -6.71 24.51 54.88
C THR A 28 -7.92 24.09 54.05
N LYS A 29 -9.06 23.93 54.74
CA LYS A 29 -10.34 23.34 54.28
C LYS A 29 -11.03 24.09 53.11
N PRO A 30 -12.00 23.46 52.42
CA PRO A 30 -12.34 23.72 51.02
C PRO A 30 -13.37 24.84 50.88
N ASN A 31 -13.32 25.57 49.76
CA ASN A 31 -14.48 26.01 49.00
C ASN A 31 -14.08 26.62 47.63
N ASP A 32 -14.84 26.20 46.63
CA ASP A 32 -15.21 26.85 45.37
C ASP A 32 -14.22 26.90 44.18
N ASN A 33 -14.72 26.28 43.09
CA ASN A 33 -14.43 26.47 41.67
C ASN A 33 -13.02 26.16 41.14
N ILE A 34 -12.87 24.96 40.56
CA ILE A 34 -11.90 24.72 39.48
C ILE A 34 -12.69 24.60 38.17
N ASP A 35 -12.52 25.62 37.34
CA ASP A 35 -12.95 25.72 35.95
C ASP A 35 -12.18 24.71 35.10
N ILE A 36 -12.89 23.81 34.43
CA ILE A 36 -12.30 22.84 33.51
C ILE A 36 -12.25 23.48 32.13
N LYS A 37 -11.20 24.26 31.87
CA LYS A 37 -10.81 24.65 30.51
C LYS A 37 -9.30 24.51 30.32
N ASP A 38 -8.97 23.89 29.19
CA ASP A 38 -7.64 23.70 28.61
C ASP A 38 -6.70 22.68 29.26
N THR A 39 -7.10 21.41 29.20
CA THR A 39 -6.12 20.36 28.88
C THR A 39 -5.85 20.44 27.38
N VAL A 40 -4.76 21.09 27.01
CA VAL A 40 -4.21 21.00 25.64
C VAL A 40 -3.94 19.53 25.35
N ILE A 41 -4.77 18.94 24.49
CA ILE A 41 -4.44 17.68 23.83
C ILE A 41 -3.27 18.05 22.92
N SER A 42 -2.04 17.69 23.29
CA SER A 42 -0.90 17.88 22.41
C SER A 42 -1.14 17.04 21.17
N GLU A 43 -1.41 17.68 20.04
CA GLU A 43 -1.40 17.00 18.73
C GLU A 43 -0.10 16.21 18.63
N SER A 44 -0.18 14.88 18.48
CA SER A 44 1.02 14.06 18.48
C SER A 44 1.91 14.50 17.30
N GLY A 45 3.12 14.98 17.63
CA GLY A 45 4.04 15.64 16.70
C GLY A 45 4.61 14.72 15.61
N PHE A 46 4.12 13.48 15.54
CA PHE A 46 4.46 12.50 14.53
C PHE A 46 3.94 12.94 13.16
N LYS A 47 4.87 13.22 12.24
CA LYS A 47 4.58 13.68 10.88
C LYS A 47 4.47 12.56 9.85
N GLY A 48 4.61 11.30 10.27
CA GLY A 48 4.64 10.16 9.35
C GLY A 48 5.93 10.05 8.53
N ASP A 49 7.03 10.64 9.00
CA ASP A 49 8.33 10.58 8.31
C ASP A 49 8.85 9.14 8.20
N ALA A 50 9.51 8.83 7.08
CA ALA A 50 10.15 7.54 6.88
C ALA A 50 11.45 7.41 7.70
N PRO A 51 11.73 6.24 8.30
CA PRO A 51 13.05 5.93 8.84
C PRO A 51 14.13 6.09 7.77
N LYS A 52 15.26 6.69 8.14
CA LYS A 52 16.38 6.99 7.21
C LYS A 52 17.60 6.14 7.52
N ASN A 53 18.56 6.13 6.59
CA ASN A 53 19.85 5.43 6.71
C ASN A 53 19.68 3.94 7.08
N ILE A 54 18.69 3.28 6.47
CA ILE A 54 18.55 1.85 6.66
C ILE A 54 19.78 1.14 6.06
N ASN A 55 20.30 0.14 6.75
CA ASN A 55 21.38 -0.71 6.29
C ASN A 55 21.15 -2.13 6.77
N ALA A 56 21.40 -3.10 5.89
CA ALA A 56 21.39 -4.52 6.20
C ALA A 56 22.79 -5.09 5.93
N THR A 57 23.29 -5.92 6.85
CA THR A 57 24.62 -6.52 6.70
C THR A 57 24.68 -7.51 5.55
N LYS A 58 25.82 -7.52 4.83
CA LYS A 58 26.06 -8.39 3.67
C LYS A 58 27.26 -9.29 3.93
N SER A 59 27.03 -10.58 4.11
CA SER A 59 28.07 -11.59 4.35
C SER A 59 28.91 -11.34 5.61
N TYR A 60 28.33 -10.70 6.63
CA TYR A 60 29.02 -10.46 7.92
C TYR A 60 28.84 -11.59 8.92
N TYR A 61 27.77 -12.38 8.76
CA TYR A 61 27.42 -13.48 9.66
C TYR A 61 26.90 -14.65 8.82
N THR A 62 27.02 -15.87 9.35
CA THR A 62 26.61 -17.09 8.65
C THR A 62 25.14 -17.46 8.87
N ASN A 63 24.49 -16.87 9.87
CA ASN A 63 23.16 -17.25 10.32
C ASN A 63 22.22 -16.06 10.60
N GLN A 64 22.68 -14.83 10.42
CA GLN A 64 21.89 -13.64 10.77
C GLN A 64 22.16 -12.45 9.83
N ILE A 65 21.17 -11.58 9.69
CA ILE A 65 21.30 -10.28 9.03
C ILE A 65 20.93 -9.19 10.03
N ASN A 66 21.87 -8.31 10.32
CA ASN A 66 21.62 -7.16 11.18
C ASN A 66 21.12 -6.00 10.33
N VAL A 67 19.91 -5.53 10.65
CA VAL A 67 19.28 -4.38 10.01
C VAL A 67 19.29 -3.21 11.01
N ARG A 68 19.69 -2.02 10.55
CA ARG A 68 19.75 -0.81 11.38
C ARG A 68 19.20 0.38 10.61
N TRP A 69 18.60 1.33 11.30
CA TRP A 69 18.07 2.58 10.74
C TRP A 69 18.24 3.74 11.72
N SER A 70 17.88 4.95 11.30
CA SER A 70 17.84 6.14 12.17
C SER A 70 16.46 6.28 12.81
N SER A 71 16.41 6.71 14.07
CA SER A 71 15.14 6.96 14.78
C SER A 71 14.31 8.04 14.09
N VAL A 72 13.00 7.88 14.14
CA VAL A 72 12.00 8.87 13.71
C VAL A 72 11.47 9.58 14.96
N ASN A 73 11.45 10.91 14.93
CA ASN A 73 10.93 11.69 16.06
C ASN A 73 9.46 11.36 16.31
N TYR A 74 9.11 11.18 17.59
CA TYR A 74 7.76 10.84 18.05
C TYR A 74 7.24 9.47 17.57
N ALA A 75 8.11 8.61 17.03
CA ALA A 75 7.78 7.20 16.83
C ALA A 75 7.93 6.43 18.14
N ASP A 76 6.95 5.60 18.45
CA ASP A 76 6.94 4.72 19.62
C ASP A 76 7.61 3.38 19.31
N TYR A 77 7.39 2.85 18.11
CA TYR A 77 7.95 1.58 17.65
C TYR A 77 8.08 1.53 16.13
N TYR A 78 8.69 0.45 15.63
CA TYR A 78 8.88 0.19 14.21
C TYR A 78 8.36 -1.19 13.83
N THR A 79 8.03 -1.32 12.55
CA THR A 79 7.67 -2.58 11.90
C THR A 79 8.61 -2.80 10.73
N ILE A 80 9.08 -4.03 10.56
CA ILE A 80 10.01 -4.39 9.49
C ILE A 80 9.38 -5.38 8.52
N GLU A 81 9.50 -5.05 7.24
CA GLU A 81 9.02 -5.85 6.12
C GLU A 81 10.22 -6.37 5.33
N ARG A 82 10.14 -7.61 4.85
CA ARG A 82 11.17 -8.32 4.09
C ARG A 82 10.59 -8.90 2.80
N CYS A 83 11.38 -8.88 1.74
CA CYS A 83 11.16 -9.70 0.55
C CYS A 83 12.46 -10.47 0.20
N GLU A 84 12.32 -11.63 -0.44
CA GLU A 84 13.44 -12.48 -0.84
C GLU A 84 13.57 -12.54 -2.36
N HIS A 85 14.80 -12.68 -2.86
CA HIS A 85 15.10 -12.79 -4.28
C HIS A 85 16.44 -13.51 -4.52
N LEU A 86 16.57 -14.14 -5.69
CA LEU A 86 17.73 -14.98 -6.04
C LEU A 86 18.86 -14.21 -6.74
N THR A 87 18.61 -12.99 -7.22
CA THR A 87 19.61 -12.20 -7.97
C THR A 87 19.90 -10.88 -7.26
N PRO A 88 21.16 -10.40 -7.26
CA PRO A 88 21.52 -9.11 -6.66
C PRO A 88 21.01 -7.90 -7.46
N GLU A 89 20.79 -8.07 -8.77
CA GLU A 89 20.32 -7.01 -9.67
C GLU A 89 18.81 -7.20 -9.95
N ASN A 90 18.04 -6.19 -9.55
CA ASN A 90 16.60 -6.07 -9.77
C ASN A 90 15.74 -7.22 -9.22
N PRO A 91 15.15 -7.06 -8.03
CA PRO A 91 13.87 -7.72 -7.76
C PRO A 91 12.94 -7.23 -8.86
N THR A 92 12.33 -8.14 -9.62
CA THR A 92 11.25 -7.82 -10.56
C THR A 92 10.27 -6.83 -9.91
N ASP A 93 9.67 -5.92 -10.68
CA ASP A 93 8.80 -4.82 -10.21
C ASP A 93 7.60 -5.23 -9.30
N ASN A 94 7.46 -6.52 -8.96
CA ASN A 94 6.49 -7.10 -8.04
C ASN A 94 7.16 -7.69 -6.79
N LYS A 95 7.63 -6.84 -5.88
CA LYS A 95 8.12 -7.25 -4.55
C LYS A 95 6.95 -7.58 -3.63
N THR A 96 6.80 -8.84 -3.23
CA THR A 96 5.86 -9.24 -2.18
C THR A 96 6.51 -9.00 -0.82
N TRP A 97 6.12 -7.91 -0.17
CA TRP A 97 6.61 -7.56 1.16
C TRP A 97 5.87 -8.34 2.23
N LYS A 98 6.62 -9.08 3.04
CA LYS A 98 6.09 -9.76 4.22
C LYS A 98 6.55 -9.03 5.47
N GLU A 99 5.63 -8.68 6.34
CA GLU A 99 5.96 -8.25 7.70
C GLU A 99 6.57 -9.43 8.46
N ILE A 100 7.78 -9.24 8.98
CA ILE A 100 8.49 -10.30 9.71
C ILE A 100 8.59 -10.02 11.21
N GLU A 101 8.42 -8.76 11.63
CA GLU A 101 8.35 -8.37 13.03
C GLU A 101 7.62 -7.02 13.19
N GLU A 102 6.86 -6.90 14.28
CA GLU A 102 6.15 -5.69 14.71
C GLU A 102 6.69 -5.21 16.06
N SER A 103 6.37 -3.98 16.47
CA SER A 103 6.66 -3.49 17.83
C SER A 103 8.15 -3.49 18.20
N ILE A 104 9.02 -3.13 17.24
CA ILE A 104 10.45 -2.96 17.48
C ILE A 104 10.65 -1.60 18.15
N PHE A 105 11.02 -1.59 19.43
CA PHE A 105 11.24 -0.34 20.19
C PHE A 105 12.64 0.26 20.01
N ASP A 106 13.54 -0.46 19.34
CA ASP A 106 14.91 -0.03 19.04
C ASP A 106 15.04 0.37 17.56
N THR A 107 16.18 0.96 17.21
CA THR A 107 16.55 1.32 15.82
C THR A 107 17.37 0.23 15.12
N SER A 108 17.24 -1.01 15.59
CA SER A 108 17.90 -2.17 15.00
C SER A 108 17.09 -3.44 15.18
N TYR A 109 17.29 -4.37 14.25
CA TYR A 109 16.67 -5.68 14.25
C TYR A 109 17.70 -6.73 13.78
N VAL A 110 17.64 -7.91 14.36
CA VAL A 110 18.47 -9.06 13.95
C VAL A 110 17.52 -10.07 13.32
N ASP A 111 17.63 -10.26 12.02
CA ASP A 111 16.91 -11.31 11.32
C ASP A 111 17.71 -12.61 11.41
N GLU A 112 17.12 -13.64 12.02
CA GLU A 112 17.66 -15.01 12.10
C GLU A 112 16.66 -16.04 11.54
N THR A 113 15.56 -15.58 10.91
CA THR A 113 14.40 -16.43 10.61
C THR A 113 14.38 -16.87 9.16
N ASN A 114 14.52 -18.18 8.92
CA ASN A 114 14.46 -18.80 7.59
C ASN A 114 15.38 -18.12 6.57
N LEU A 115 16.63 -17.86 6.97
CA LEU A 115 17.65 -17.33 6.08
C LEU A 115 18.30 -18.49 5.32
N GLU A 116 18.23 -18.42 4.00
CA GLU A 116 18.73 -19.43 3.08
C GLU A 116 20.02 -18.97 2.40
N VAL A 117 20.88 -19.95 2.12
CA VAL A 117 22.14 -19.74 1.42
C VAL A 117 21.89 -19.30 -0.03
N GLY A 118 22.61 -18.29 -0.50
CA GLY A 118 22.48 -17.78 -1.87
C GLY A 118 21.25 -16.90 -2.11
N VAL A 119 20.44 -16.64 -1.07
CA VAL A 119 19.27 -15.77 -1.14
C VAL A 119 19.62 -14.36 -0.67
N TYR A 120 19.07 -13.36 -1.36
CA TYR A 120 19.14 -11.96 -0.99
C TYR A 120 17.84 -11.56 -0.30
N TYR A 121 17.98 -10.87 0.83
CA TYR A 121 16.85 -10.37 1.60
C TYR A 121 16.85 -8.85 1.56
N THR A 122 15.78 -8.27 1.05
CA THR A 122 15.61 -6.81 1.00
C THR A 122 14.59 -6.39 2.05
N TYR A 123 14.96 -5.36 2.83
CA TYR A 123 14.23 -4.89 3.99
C TYR A 123 13.77 -3.45 3.81
N ARG A 124 12.62 -3.12 4.39
CA ARG A 124 12.17 -1.75 4.63
C ARG A 124 11.48 -1.67 6.00
N VAL A 125 11.47 -0.48 6.59
CA VAL A 125 10.99 -0.25 7.95
C VAL A 125 9.97 0.89 7.96
N LYS A 126 8.90 0.74 8.73
CA LYS A 126 7.88 1.77 8.99
C LYS A 126 7.94 2.19 10.45
N ALA A 127 7.69 3.46 10.72
CA ALA A 127 7.58 4.01 12.07
C ALA A 127 6.11 4.07 12.50
N HIS A 128 5.84 3.79 13.76
CA HIS A 128 4.49 3.71 14.31
C HIS A 128 4.38 4.51 15.62
N THR A 129 3.15 4.88 15.96
CA THR A 129 2.79 5.42 17.27
C THR A 129 1.77 4.51 17.95
N PHE A 130 1.70 4.51 19.27
CA PHE A 130 0.68 3.78 20.02
C PHE A 130 -0.74 4.26 19.73
N GLU A 131 -0.89 5.48 19.19
CA GLU A 131 -2.14 6.06 18.73
C GLU A 131 -2.59 5.50 17.36
N GLY A 132 -1.81 4.60 16.76
CA GLY A 132 -2.13 3.94 15.48
C GLY A 132 -1.71 4.73 14.24
N LYS A 133 -0.98 5.84 14.36
CA LYS A 133 -0.40 6.53 13.19
C LYS A 133 0.78 5.74 12.65
N VAL A 134 0.85 5.61 11.33
CA VAL A 134 1.91 4.90 10.60
C VAL A 134 2.65 5.86 9.67
N GLY A 135 3.97 5.79 9.66
CA GLY A 135 4.84 6.57 8.79
C GLY A 135 5.08 5.90 7.43
N VAL A 136 5.64 6.68 6.50
CA VAL A 136 6.07 6.16 5.20
C VAL A 136 7.17 5.12 5.39
N ALA A 137 7.22 4.09 4.54
CA ALA A 137 8.30 3.10 4.58
C ALA A 137 9.65 3.73 4.24
N SER A 138 10.72 3.23 4.87
CA SER A 138 12.09 3.62 4.56
C SER A 138 12.46 3.32 3.11
N GLN A 139 13.63 3.83 2.69
CA GLN A 139 14.34 3.23 1.55
C GLN A 139 14.62 1.74 1.81
N GLU A 140 14.98 1.02 0.77
CA GLU A 140 15.26 -0.40 0.87
C GLU A 140 16.73 -0.67 1.19
N ALA A 141 16.99 -1.73 1.95
CA ALA A 141 18.34 -2.22 2.20
C ALA A 141 18.41 -3.73 1.97
N THR A 142 19.35 -4.19 1.15
CA THR A 142 19.57 -5.62 0.88
C THR A 142 20.68 -6.18 1.77
N GLY A 143 20.40 -7.30 2.43
CA GLY A 143 21.34 -8.09 3.21
C GLY A 143 21.47 -9.51 2.68
N THR A 144 22.52 -10.21 3.11
CA THR A 144 22.74 -11.64 2.83
C THR A 144 23.62 -12.25 3.92
N ILE A 145 23.47 -13.55 4.15
CA ILE A 145 24.34 -14.32 5.05
C ILE A 145 25.58 -14.81 4.29
N LEU A 146 26.68 -15.02 5.02
CA LEU A 146 27.87 -15.65 4.48
C LEU A 146 27.68 -17.17 4.46
N SER A 147 27.64 -17.77 3.28
CA SER A 147 27.48 -19.22 3.10
C SER A 147 28.79 -19.94 2.81
N SER A 148 28.81 -21.26 2.94
CA SER A 148 29.90 -22.09 2.40
C SER A 148 29.93 -21.97 0.86
N PRO A 149 31.12 -21.94 0.22
CA PRO A 149 31.23 -21.98 -1.24
C PRO A 149 30.49 -23.18 -1.85
N LEU A 150 29.76 -22.94 -2.94
CA LEU A 150 29.04 -23.94 -3.71
C LEU A 150 29.72 -24.18 -5.07
N ASN A 151 29.21 -25.14 -5.83
CA ASN A 151 29.64 -25.44 -7.21
C ASN A 151 31.15 -25.66 -7.35
N ILE A 152 31.74 -26.28 -6.33
CA ILE A 152 33.15 -26.68 -6.36
C ILE A 152 33.27 -27.89 -7.27
N ASP A 153 34.31 -27.91 -8.09
CA ASP A 153 34.79 -29.10 -8.77
C ASP A 153 36.31 -29.20 -8.65
N ALA A 154 36.82 -30.42 -8.75
CA ALA A 154 38.26 -30.69 -8.78
C ALA A 154 38.55 -31.62 -9.96
N SER A 155 39.55 -31.24 -10.77
CA SER A 155 39.89 -31.94 -12.00
C SER A 155 40.35 -33.36 -11.72
N LYS A 156 39.89 -34.30 -12.56
CA LYS A 156 40.15 -35.73 -12.42
C LYS A 156 40.90 -36.23 -13.65
N GLY A 157 42.19 -36.47 -13.52
CA GLY A 157 43.02 -37.11 -14.54
C GLY A 157 43.33 -36.25 -15.78
N THR A 158 43.22 -34.92 -15.72
CA THR A 158 43.46 -34.02 -16.87
C THR A 158 44.92 -33.61 -17.02
N SER A 159 45.67 -33.53 -15.92
CA SER A 159 47.08 -33.10 -15.89
C SER A 159 47.94 -34.14 -15.17
N ILE A 160 49.18 -34.28 -15.60
CA ILE A 160 50.14 -35.20 -14.96
C ILE A 160 50.66 -34.69 -13.63
N SER A 161 50.45 -33.42 -13.27
CA SER A 161 51.13 -32.80 -12.12
C SER A 161 50.34 -31.75 -11.35
N THR A 162 49.14 -31.42 -11.83
CA THR A 162 48.28 -30.43 -11.19
C THR A 162 46.87 -30.97 -11.07
N ILE A 163 46.15 -30.46 -10.07
CA ILE A 163 44.70 -30.62 -9.94
C ILE A 163 44.12 -29.21 -9.93
N ASP A 164 43.30 -28.90 -10.91
CA ASP A 164 42.59 -27.63 -10.98
C ASP A 164 41.33 -27.74 -10.13
N ILE A 165 41.19 -26.83 -9.17
CA ILE A 165 40.02 -26.70 -8.31
C ILE A 165 39.27 -25.45 -8.76
N GLU A 166 38.01 -25.63 -9.14
CA GLU A 166 37.16 -24.57 -9.66
C GLU A 166 35.99 -24.35 -8.71
N TRP A 167 35.57 -23.10 -8.53
CA TRP A 167 34.38 -22.76 -7.74
C TRP A 167 33.78 -21.43 -8.17
N GLU A 168 32.51 -21.25 -7.82
CA GLU A 168 31.80 -20.00 -8.06
C GLU A 168 32.12 -18.98 -6.96
N GLN A 169 32.37 -17.74 -7.38
CA GLN A 169 32.59 -16.64 -6.48
C GLN A 169 31.31 -16.24 -5.77
N MET A 170 31.37 -16.23 -4.43
CA MET A 170 30.30 -15.74 -3.55
C MET A 170 30.28 -14.21 -3.44
N PRO A 171 29.09 -13.61 -3.23
CA PRO A 171 28.94 -12.17 -3.05
C PRO A 171 29.58 -11.70 -1.73
N ASN A 172 30.28 -10.56 -1.81
CA ASN A 172 30.90 -9.87 -0.66
C ASN A 172 31.85 -10.77 0.18
N VAL A 173 32.63 -11.63 -0.49
CA VAL A 173 33.75 -12.39 0.09
C VAL A 173 35.06 -11.70 -0.29
N ASP A 174 36.01 -11.62 0.65
CA ASP A 174 37.32 -11.01 0.45
C ASP A 174 38.37 -12.04 -0.01
N GLU A 175 38.39 -13.21 0.63
CA GLU A 175 39.33 -14.30 0.32
C GLU A 175 38.67 -15.68 0.47
N TYR A 176 39.27 -16.67 -0.18
CA TYR A 176 38.96 -18.10 -0.06
C TYR A 176 40.16 -18.83 0.52
N ARG A 177 39.90 -19.82 1.36
CA ARG A 177 40.91 -20.72 1.92
C ARG A 177 40.67 -22.13 1.41
N ILE A 178 41.71 -22.72 0.84
CA ILE A 178 41.65 -24.04 0.24
C ILE A 178 42.22 -25.04 1.22
N TYR A 179 41.49 -26.12 1.43
CA TYR A 179 41.88 -27.25 2.26
C TYR A 179 41.92 -28.52 1.43
N LYS A 180 42.84 -29.43 1.77
CA LYS A 180 43.02 -30.74 1.15
C LYS A 180 42.94 -31.84 2.21
N SER A 181 42.40 -33.01 1.86
CA SER A 181 42.53 -34.22 2.66
C SER A 181 42.71 -35.45 1.77
N THR A 182 43.22 -36.54 2.34
CA THR A 182 43.22 -37.87 1.72
C THR A 182 41.97 -38.67 2.06
N LEU A 183 41.08 -38.12 2.90
CA LEU A 183 39.81 -38.72 3.27
C LEU A 183 38.65 -37.92 2.69
N PRO A 184 37.52 -38.58 2.38
CA PRO A 184 36.34 -37.91 1.83
C PRO A 184 35.69 -36.91 2.79
N ASN A 185 36.06 -36.92 4.07
CA ASN A 185 35.57 -35.96 5.06
C ASN A 185 36.66 -34.92 5.35
N VAL A 186 36.42 -33.68 4.94
CA VAL A 186 37.33 -32.56 5.18
C VAL A 186 36.77 -31.77 6.37
N SER A 187 36.98 -32.27 7.59
CA SER A 187 36.63 -31.54 8.83
C SER A 187 37.90 -31.20 9.63
N GLY A 188 37.90 -30.07 10.33
CA GLY A 188 39.06 -29.25 10.72
C GLY A 188 40.22 -29.87 11.52
N LEU A 189 40.30 -31.18 11.72
CA LEU A 189 41.47 -31.89 12.25
C LEU A 189 42.17 -32.80 11.21
N ASP A 190 41.47 -33.23 10.16
CA ASP A 190 41.99 -34.16 9.13
C ASP A 190 42.30 -33.48 7.79
N SER A 191 42.19 -32.15 7.73
CA SER A 191 42.45 -31.35 6.55
C SER A 191 43.71 -30.50 6.66
N GLU A 192 44.48 -30.44 5.57
CA GLU A 192 45.67 -29.61 5.42
C GLU A 192 45.27 -28.28 4.76
N PHE A 193 45.65 -27.16 5.36
CA PHE A 193 45.53 -25.84 4.72
C PHE A 193 46.53 -25.76 3.56
N VAL A 194 46.03 -25.44 2.37
CA VAL A 194 46.82 -25.39 1.13
C VAL A 194 47.24 -23.96 0.80
N ASP A 195 46.27 -23.07 0.62
CA ASP A 195 46.54 -21.71 0.13
C ASP A 195 45.37 -20.74 0.37
N ARG A 196 45.61 -19.46 0.09
CA ARG A 196 44.58 -18.41 0.02
C ARG A 196 44.45 -17.87 -1.40
N VAL A 197 43.21 -17.70 -1.84
CA VAL A 197 42.89 -17.08 -3.13
C VAL A 197 42.02 -15.85 -2.87
N GLN A 198 42.44 -14.69 -3.38
CA GLN A 198 41.66 -13.46 -3.23
C GLN A 198 40.41 -13.52 -4.11
N ALA A 199 39.31 -12.91 -3.66
CA ALA A 199 38.13 -12.76 -4.49
C ALA A 199 38.43 -11.88 -5.72
N SER A 200 37.70 -12.10 -6.82
CA SER A 200 37.83 -11.34 -8.07
C SER A 200 36.74 -10.28 -8.18
N SER A 201 37.04 -9.09 -8.68
CA SER A 201 35.98 -8.11 -8.99
C SER A 201 35.34 -8.33 -10.37
N THR A 202 35.85 -9.28 -11.17
CA THR A 202 35.47 -9.45 -12.58
C THR A 202 35.12 -10.87 -12.99
N SER A 203 35.52 -11.88 -12.20
CA SER A 203 35.35 -13.28 -12.55
C SER A 203 34.30 -13.92 -11.66
N LEU A 204 33.28 -14.53 -12.26
CA LEU A 204 32.28 -15.30 -11.52
C LEU A 204 32.78 -16.69 -11.14
N ASN A 205 33.70 -17.26 -11.91
CA ASN A 205 34.34 -18.54 -11.61
C ASN A 205 35.82 -18.32 -11.31
N LEU A 206 36.29 -18.93 -10.24
CA LEU A 206 37.69 -18.91 -9.80
C LEU A 206 38.30 -20.30 -9.99
N ILE A 207 39.60 -20.33 -10.32
CA ILE A 207 40.36 -21.57 -10.53
C ILE A 207 41.66 -21.47 -9.73
N TYR A 208 41.97 -22.52 -8.99
CA TYR A 208 43.26 -22.71 -8.33
C TYR A 208 43.90 -24.03 -8.76
N SER A 209 45.12 -23.97 -9.28
CA SER A 209 45.87 -25.16 -9.68
C SER A 209 46.77 -25.65 -8.53
N TYR A 210 46.34 -26.70 -7.82
CA TYR A 210 47.16 -27.37 -6.82
C TYR A 210 48.27 -28.18 -7.49
N LYS A 211 49.52 -27.93 -7.11
CA LYS A 211 50.68 -28.69 -7.61
C LYS A 211 50.92 -29.93 -6.75
N VAL A 212 50.83 -31.10 -7.38
CA VAL A 212 50.88 -32.40 -6.69
C VAL A 212 52.32 -32.86 -6.45
N ASP A 213 52.60 -33.40 -5.25
CA ASP A 213 53.84 -34.15 -4.99
C ASP A 213 53.73 -35.53 -5.66
N LEU A 214 54.21 -35.63 -6.90
CA LEU A 214 54.09 -36.84 -7.73
C LEU A 214 54.56 -38.13 -7.05
N ALA A 215 55.57 -38.06 -6.18
CA ALA A 215 56.11 -39.23 -5.51
C ALA A 215 55.19 -39.76 -4.40
N LYS A 216 54.36 -38.90 -3.81
CA LYS A 216 53.49 -39.24 -2.67
C LYS A 216 52.02 -39.31 -3.04
N GLU A 217 51.59 -38.46 -3.95
CA GLU A 217 50.18 -38.14 -4.23
C GLU A 217 49.80 -38.42 -5.70
N GLY A 218 50.77 -38.71 -6.58
CA GLY A 218 50.50 -38.95 -8.00
C GLY A 218 49.48 -40.05 -8.23
N GLY A 219 48.40 -39.73 -8.95
CA GLY A 219 47.31 -40.64 -9.27
C GLY A 219 46.40 -41.02 -8.10
N LYS A 220 46.67 -40.53 -6.88
CA LYS A 220 45.81 -40.77 -5.72
C LYS A 220 44.64 -39.81 -5.72
N GLU A 221 43.49 -40.30 -5.28
CA GLU A 221 42.33 -39.48 -5.02
C GLU A 221 42.57 -38.56 -3.82
N LEU A 222 42.45 -37.26 -4.04
CA LEU A 222 42.55 -36.21 -3.04
C LEU A 222 41.23 -35.45 -2.98
N TYR A 223 40.86 -34.97 -1.79
CA TYR A 223 39.62 -34.25 -1.54
C TYR A 223 39.92 -32.79 -1.21
N PHE A 224 39.26 -31.87 -1.92
CA PHE A 224 39.42 -30.44 -1.73
C PHE A 224 38.13 -29.81 -1.21
N ALA A 225 38.27 -28.89 -0.27
CA ALA A 225 37.18 -28.08 0.25
C ALA A 225 37.62 -26.63 0.42
N ILE A 226 36.66 -25.71 0.39
CA ILE A 226 36.91 -24.27 0.36
C ILE A 226 36.09 -23.59 1.45
N GLU A 227 36.71 -22.64 2.13
CA GLU A 227 36.09 -21.77 3.13
C GLU A 227 36.12 -20.34 2.60
N GLY A 228 34.98 -19.65 2.57
CA GLY A 228 34.89 -18.23 2.23
C GLY A 228 35.13 -17.35 3.46
N VAL A 229 35.84 -16.24 3.30
CA VAL A 229 36.14 -15.27 4.37
C VAL A 229 35.56 -13.92 3.99
N GLY A 230 34.61 -13.44 4.78
CA GLY A 230 33.93 -12.17 4.57
C GLY A 230 34.70 -10.95 5.10
N PRO A 231 34.13 -9.73 4.97
CA PRO A 231 34.81 -8.45 5.19
C PRO A 231 35.29 -8.19 6.62
N THR A 232 34.70 -8.90 7.60
CA THR A 232 35.03 -8.82 9.02
C THR A 232 35.93 -9.96 9.48
N ASN A 233 36.54 -10.70 8.53
CA ASN A 233 37.29 -11.94 8.78
C ASN A 233 36.42 -13.04 9.45
N VAL A 234 35.10 -12.92 9.34
CA VAL A 234 34.16 -14.01 9.62
C VAL A 234 34.29 -15.05 8.53
N ARG A 235 34.26 -16.32 8.94
CA ARG A 235 34.45 -17.46 8.05
C ARG A 235 33.13 -18.18 7.86
N ALA A 236 32.87 -18.54 6.63
CA ALA A 236 31.80 -19.46 6.29
C ALA A 236 32.07 -20.85 6.88
N ASP A 237 31.06 -21.71 6.86
CA ASP A 237 31.30 -23.14 6.97
C ASP A 237 32.17 -23.62 5.80
N ILE A 238 33.00 -24.63 6.06
CA ILE A 238 33.78 -25.27 5.01
C ILE A 238 32.84 -25.98 4.02
N SER A 239 33.10 -25.85 2.74
CA SER A 239 32.30 -26.50 1.71
C SER A 239 32.32 -28.02 1.83
N LEU A 240 31.33 -28.67 1.20
CA LEU A 240 31.42 -30.10 0.98
C LEU A 240 32.56 -30.42 0.00
N PRO A 241 33.35 -31.48 0.26
CA PRO A 241 34.54 -31.73 -0.51
C PRO A 241 34.26 -32.30 -1.90
N ARG A 242 35.25 -32.13 -2.78
CA ARG A 242 35.27 -32.67 -4.15
C ARG A 242 36.57 -33.43 -4.40
N SER A 243 36.45 -34.59 -5.04
CA SER A 243 37.62 -35.41 -5.34
C SER A 243 38.32 -34.98 -6.64
N GLY A 244 39.65 -35.04 -6.64
CA GLY A 244 40.50 -34.80 -7.80
C GLY A 244 41.75 -35.68 -7.75
N TYR A 245 42.40 -35.89 -8.90
CA TYR A 245 43.65 -36.64 -9.02
C TYR A 245 44.38 -36.31 -10.33
N THR A 246 45.68 -36.57 -10.38
CA THR A 246 46.49 -36.39 -11.59
C THR A 246 46.36 -37.57 -12.54
N PHE A 247 46.55 -37.33 -13.83
CA PHE A 247 46.69 -38.36 -14.85
C PHE A 247 47.89 -39.26 -14.56
N VAL A 248 47.72 -40.58 -14.73
CA VAL A 248 48.80 -41.57 -14.67
C VAL A 248 49.06 -42.10 -16.07
N PRO A 249 50.25 -41.88 -16.65
CA PRO A 249 50.57 -42.41 -17.98
C PRO A 249 50.33 -43.92 -18.09
N GLY A 250 49.48 -44.32 -19.04
CA GLY A 250 49.08 -45.71 -19.24
C GLY A 250 47.73 -46.09 -18.60
N SER A 251 47.08 -45.18 -17.87
CA SER A 251 45.70 -45.36 -17.44
C SER A 251 44.73 -45.44 -18.64
N PRO A 252 43.51 -45.95 -18.46
CA PRO A 252 42.51 -45.99 -19.53
C PRO A 252 42.16 -44.60 -20.08
N GLN A 253 41.56 -44.57 -21.27
CA GLN A 253 40.96 -43.35 -21.82
C GLN A 253 39.65 -43.01 -21.11
N ALA A 254 39.25 -41.73 -21.16
CA ALA A 254 37.96 -41.31 -20.61
C ALA A 254 36.79 -41.99 -21.33
N PRO A 255 35.79 -42.54 -20.62
CA PRO A 255 34.60 -43.12 -21.25
C PRO A 255 33.80 -42.11 -22.06
N SER A 256 33.38 -42.45 -23.27
CA SER A 256 32.46 -41.59 -24.04
C SER A 256 31.01 -41.83 -23.61
N VAL A 257 30.26 -40.77 -23.29
CA VAL A 257 28.87 -40.83 -22.82
C VAL A 257 27.94 -40.23 -23.88
N PRO A 258 27.48 -40.99 -24.88
CA PRO A 258 26.60 -40.48 -25.94
C PRO A 258 25.18 -40.15 -25.46
N TYR A 259 24.74 -40.67 -24.31
CA TYR A 259 23.39 -40.47 -23.82
C TYR A 259 23.32 -40.44 -22.30
N ILE A 260 22.58 -39.47 -21.78
CA ILE A 260 22.12 -39.38 -20.40
C ILE A 260 20.68 -38.87 -20.40
N THR A 261 19.84 -39.40 -19.52
CA THR A 261 18.46 -38.91 -19.33
C THR A 261 18.44 -37.45 -18.88
N LYS A 262 17.61 -36.64 -19.53
CA LYS A 262 17.34 -35.24 -19.18
C LYS A 262 15.83 -34.96 -19.29
N ALA A 263 15.06 -35.00 -18.22
CA ALA A 263 13.60 -34.81 -18.27
C ALA A 263 12.81 -35.75 -19.22
N ASP A 264 13.31 -36.96 -19.50
CA ASP A 264 12.59 -37.97 -20.31
C ASP A 264 11.98 -39.10 -19.45
N SER A 265 12.34 -39.18 -18.16
CA SER A 265 11.88 -40.17 -17.18
C SER A 265 11.49 -39.47 -15.89
N THR A 266 10.54 -40.01 -15.14
CA THR A 266 10.05 -39.44 -13.87
C THR A 266 10.66 -40.09 -12.63
N ASP A 267 11.45 -41.15 -12.77
CA ASP A 267 11.91 -41.97 -11.64
C ASP A 267 13.39 -42.38 -11.69
N SER A 268 14.06 -42.16 -12.82
CA SER A 268 15.39 -42.72 -13.04
C SER A 268 16.20 -41.92 -14.06
N ILE A 269 17.52 -41.91 -13.87
CA ILE A 269 18.49 -41.37 -14.82
C ILE A 269 19.26 -42.54 -15.43
N SER A 270 19.13 -42.72 -16.75
CA SER A 270 19.88 -43.73 -17.51
C SER A 270 21.10 -43.08 -18.16
N ILE A 271 22.27 -43.69 -17.99
CA ILE A 271 23.54 -43.24 -18.54
C ILE A 271 24.09 -44.35 -19.44
N LYS A 272 24.26 -44.05 -20.73
CA LYS A 272 24.89 -44.96 -21.70
C LYS A 272 26.30 -44.49 -22.00
N PHE A 273 27.29 -45.36 -21.80
CA PHE A 273 28.70 -45.03 -22.02
C PHE A 273 29.50 -46.16 -22.66
N LYS A 274 30.52 -45.81 -23.43
CA LYS A 274 31.30 -46.76 -24.23
C LYS A 274 32.43 -47.39 -23.41
N SER A 275 32.65 -48.68 -23.62
CA SER A 275 33.81 -49.39 -23.08
C SER A 275 35.12 -48.77 -23.56
N THR A 276 36.12 -48.75 -22.67
CA THR A 276 37.46 -48.16 -22.92
C THR A 276 38.57 -49.21 -23.05
N GLY A 277 38.24 -50.50 -22.89
CA GLY A 277 39.19 -51.61 -22.99
C GLY A 277 38.62 -52.93 -22.44
N SER A 278 39.30 -54.06 -22.68
CA SER A 278 38.86 -55.39 -22.20
C SER A 278 39.08 -55.61 -20.71
N ASP A 279 40.11 -54.99 -20.12
CA ASP A 279 40.47 -55.13 -18.70
C ASP A 279 40.21 -53.82 -17.94
N THR A 280 39.08 -53.18 -18.20
CA THR A 280 38.74 -51.88 -17.60
C THR A 280 37.47 -51.98 -16.79
N LYS A 281 37.55 -51.43 -15.58
CA LYS A 281 36.44 -51.35 -14.64
C LYS A 281 35.94 -49.93 -14.50
N TYR A 282 34.76 -49.75 -13.90
CA TYR A 282 34.11 -48.43 -13.82
C TYR A 282 33.77 -48.00 -12.39
N ILE A 283 33.91 -46.70 -12.15
CA ILE A 283 33.42 -45.97 -10.99
C ILE A 283 32.51 -44.86 -11.50
N ILE A 284 31.32 -44.75 -10.94
CA ILE A 284 30.40 -43.63 -11.19
C ILE A 284 30.20 -42.90 -9.88
N LYS A 285 30.57 -41.62 -9.90
CA LYS A 285 30.33 -40.69 -8.80
C LYS A 285 29.22 -39.73 -9.17
N ARG A 286 28.47 -39.28 -8.18
CA ARG A 286 27.37 -38.34 -8.34
C ARG A 286 27.41 -37.29 -7.25
N TYR A 287 27.02 -36.07 -7.59
CA TYR A 287 26.65 -35.04 -6.64
C TYR A 287 25.57 -34.13 -7.24
N TYR A 288 25.01 -33.27 -6.41
CA TYR A 288 24.19 -32.13 -6.82
C TYR A 288 24.60 -30.92 -5.99
N SER A 289 24.09 -29.74 -6.33
CA SER A 289 24.42 -28.52 -5.59
C SER A 289 24.06 -28.66 -4.11
N GLY A 290 25.01 -28.34 -3.23
CA GLY A 290 24.86 -28.52 -1.78
C GLY A 290 24.98 -29.96 -1.26
N SER A 291 25.34 -30.94 -2.11
CA SER A 291 25.57 -32.33 -1.68
C SER A 291 27.05 -32.72 -1.69
N SER A 292 27.39 -33.73 -0.87
CA SER A 292 28.67 -34.42 -0.97
C SER A 292 28.74 -35.21 -2.26
N GLU A 293 29.95 -35.35 -2.81
CA GLU A 293 30.22 -36.30 -3.88
C GLU A 293 30.22 -37.73 -3.32
N THR A 294 29.44 -38.61 -3.93
CA THR A 294 29.29 -39.99 -3.49
C THR A 294 29.59 -40.95 -4.62
N VAL A 295 30.22 -42.08 -4.28
CA VAL A 295 30.35 -43.22 -5.20
C VAL A 295 29.02 -43.96 -5.20
N ILE A 296 28.28 -43.89 -6.31
CA ILE A 296 26.99 -44.58 -6.47
C ILE A 296 27.14 -45.92 -7.18
N PHE A 297 28.26 -46.12 -7.87
CA PHE A 297 28.61 -47.39 -8.49
C PHE A 297 30.13 -47.57 -8.50
N SER A 298 30.59 -48.76 -8.12
CA SER A 298 31.97 -49.18 -8.36
C SER A 298 32.08 -50.69 -8.41
N GLU A 299 32.75 -51.20 -9.43
CA GLU A 299 33.10 -52.63 -9.50
C GLU A 299 34.17 -53.03 -8.48
N GLU A 300 34.86 -52.04 -7.87
CA GLU A 300 35.78 -52.29 -6.75
C GLU A 300 35.02 -52.74 -5.50
N TYR A 301 33.81 -52.20 -5.30
CA TYR A 301 32.93 -52.55 -4.19
C TYR A 301 31.98 -53.70 -4.52
N GLY A 302 32.24 -54.45 -5.59
CA GLY A 302 31.51 -55.66 -5.95
C GLY A 302 30.23 -55.43 -6.77
N ASN A 303 29.97 -54.20 -7.22
CA ASN A 303 28.88 -53.95 -8.16
C ASN A 303 29.22 -54.53 -9.55
N THR A 304 28.19 -54.86 -10.33
CA THR A 304 28.36 -55.39 -11.68
C THR A 304 27.46 -54.64 -12.65
N LEU A 305 27.99 -54.28 -13.82
CA LEU A 305 27.17 -53.79 -14.93
C LEU A 305 26.60 -54.96 -15.74
N PRO A 306 25.44 -54.80 -16.38
CA PRO A 306 25.02 -55.68 -17.46
C PRO A 306 26.10 -55.76 -18.54
N GLU A 307 26.13 -56.87 -19.29
CA GLU A 307 27.04 -56.98 -20.44
C GLU A 307 26.83 -55.82 -21.43
N ALA A 308 27.93 -55.31 -21.97
CA ALA A 308 27.87 -54.28 -22.98
C ALA A 308 27.10 -54.77 -24.21
N ASP A 309 26.38 -53.86 -24.88
CA ASP A 309 25.73 -54.18 -26.13
C ASP A 309 26.74 -54.55 -27.24
N ALA A 310 26.24 -54.98 -28.40
CA ALA A 310 27.09 -55.39 -29.54
C ALA A 310 28.04 -54.28 -30.06
N GLU A 311 27.78 -53.03 -29.69
CA GLU A 311 28.59 -51.86 -30.05
C GLU A 311 29.56 -51.44 -28.92
N GLY A 312 29.54 -52.17 -27.80
CA GLY A 312 30.43 -52.00 -26.66
C GLY A 312 29.97 -50.92 -25.68
N TYR A 313 28.67 -50.62 -25.59
CA TYR A 313 28.12 -49.68 -24.62
C TYR A 313 27.53 -50.37 -23.40
N TYR A 314 27.86 -49.83 -22.23
CA TYR A 314 27.21 -50.13 -20.96
C TYR A 314 26.06 -49.16 -20.71
N THR A 315 25.06 -49.62 -19.96
CA THR A 315 23.97 -48.78 -19.45
C THR A 315 23.92 -48.90 -17.93
N PHE A 316 24.04 -47.77 -17.25
CA PHE A 316 23.82 -47.64 -15.82
C PHE A 316 22.50 -46.90 -15.58
N ILE A 317 21.70 -47.38 -14.62
CA ILE A 317 20.42 -46.77 -14.26
C ILE A 317 20.49 -46.36 -12.80
N ASP A 318 20.36 -45.07 -12.56
CA ASP A 318 20.26 -44.48 -11.24
C ASP A 318 18.80 -44.29 -10.86
N THR A 319 18.31 -45.05 -9.88
CA THR A 319 16.93 -44.95 -9.37
C THR A 319 16.83 -44.19 -8.04
N ASP A 320 17.94 -43.74 -7.46
CA ASP A 320 17.95 -42.96 -6.22
C ASP A 320 18.03 -41.46 -6.54
N VAL A 321 17.13 -40.99 -7.40
CA VAL A 321 17.11 -39.62 -7.92
C VAL A 321 15.82 -38.93 -7.50
N LYS A 322 15.91 -37.62 -7.26
CA LYS A 322 14.79 -36.81 -6.78
C LYS A 322 14.37 -35.80 -7.83
N ALA A 323 13.09 -35.44 -7.80
CA ALA A 323 12.58 -34.38 -8.65
C ALA A 323 13.14 -33.02 -8.23
N ASN A 324 13.25 -32.11 -9.19
CA ASN A 324 13.81 -30.76 -9.03
C ASN A 324 15.26 -30.73 -8.53
N VAL A 325 16.05 -31.75 -8.90
CA VAL A 325 17.49 -31.82 -8.63
C VAL A 325 18.23 -32.09 -9.94
N GLU A 326 19.18 -31.23 -10.29
CA GLU A 326 20.17 -31.53 -11.33
C GLU A 326 21.36 -32.26 -10.71
N TYR A 327 21.65 -33.45 -11.21
CA TYR A 327 22.76 -34.26 -10.78
C TYR A 327 23.92 -34.15 -11.77
N THR A 328 25.13 -34.01 -11.24
CA THR A 328 26.37 -34.14 -11.99
C THR A 328 26.98 -35.51 -11.74
N TYR A 329 27.30 -36.22 -12.82
CA TYR A 329 27.91 -37.54 -12.80
C TYR A 329 29.33 -37.48 -13.33
N SER A 330 30.26 -38.15 -12.65
CA SER A 330 31.61 -38.43 -13.13
C SER A 330 31.75 -39.92 -13.43
N ILE A 331 31.94 -40.26 -14.70
CA ILE A 331 32.18 -41.64 -15.14
C ILE A 331 33.68 -41.83 -15.34
N ILE A 332 34.25 -42.78 -14.59
CA ILE A 332 35.69 -43.00 -14.50
C ILE A 332 35.97 -44.46 -14.83
N ALA A 333 36.86 -44.69 -15.79
CA ALA A 333 37.42 -46.00 -16.09
C ALA A 333 38.70 -46.22 -15.26
N TYR A 334 38.98 -47.45 -14.83
CA TYR A 334 40.23 -47.76 -14.13
C TYR A 334 40.75 -49.17 -14.44
N ASN A 335 42.06 -49.34 -14.34
CA ASN A 335 42.76 -50.61 -14.45
C ASN A 335 43.87 -50.70 -13.37
N GLU A 336 44.77 -51.68 -13.47
CA GLU A 336 45.89 -51.84 -12.52
C GLU A 336 46.90 -50.67 -12.53
N ILE A 337 46.92 -49.84 -13.58
CA ILE A 337 47.83 -48.70 -13.71
C ILE A 337 47.23 -47.45 -13.01
N GLY A 338 45.94 -47.21 -13.17
CA GLY A 338 45.25 -46.09 -12.53
C GLY A 338 43.92 -45.73 -13.16
N SER A 339 43.37 -44.60 -12.73
CA SER A 339 42.10 -44.06 -13.22
C SER A 339 42.27 -43.19 -14.47
N SER A 340 41.32 -43.28 -15.39
CA SER A 340 41.19 -42.42 -16.56
C SER A 340 40.91 -40.97 -16.16
N PRO A 341 41.02 -40.00 -17.08
CA PRO A 341 40.30 -38.76 -16.91
C PRO A 341 38.79 -39.03 -16.73
N ALA A 342 38.10 -38.23 -15.90
CA ALA A 342 36.66 -38.38 -15.70
C ALA A 342 35.88 -37.75 -16.86
N THR A 343 34.81 -38.41 -17.29
CA THR A 343 33.79 -37.79 -18.15
C THR A 343 32.67 -37.25 -17.28
N VAL A 344 32.50 -35.94 -17.29
CA VAL A 344 31.50 -35.23 -16.48
C VAL A 344 30.27 -34.92 -17.34
N VAL A 345 29.09 -35.31 -16.87
CA VAL A 345 27.80 -35.07 -17.54
C VAL A 345 26.73 -34.70 -16.52
N THR A 346 25.72 -33.92 -16.92
CA THR A 346 24.56 -33.59 -16.08
C THR A 346 23.30 -34.32 -16.55
N GLY A 347 22.48 -34.73 -15.59
CA GLY A 347 21.21 -35.42 -15.81
C GLY A 347 20.19 -35.06 -14.74
N TYR A 348 18.92 -35.16 -15.11
CA TYR A 348 17.79 -34.84 -14.23
C TYR A 348 16.54 -35.57 -14.72
N ILE A 349 15.62 -35.84 -13.79
CA ILE A 349 14.32 -36.43 -14.11
C ILE A 349 13.30 -35.34 -14.46
N LEU A 350 12.25 -35.74 -15.18
CA LEU A 350 11.08 -34.91 -15.44
C LEU A 350 10.47 -34.56 -14.08
N SER A 351 10.33 -33.26 -13.82
CA SER A 351 10.01 -32.76 -12.49
C SER A 351 8.71 -31.96 -12.49
N PRO A 352 7.89 -32.05 -11.42
CA PRO A 352 6.69 -31.25 -11.28
C PRO A 352 7.05 -29.78 -11.07
N VAL A 353 6.11 -28.89 -11.40
CA VAL A 353 6.22 -27.45 -11.15
C VAL A 353 6.00 -27.21 -9.66
N LEU A 354 6.89 -26.43 -9.04
CA LEU A 354 6.83 -26.11 -7.60
C LEU A 354 6.46 -24.65 -7.35
N ASN A 355 6.04 -24.34 -6.12
CA ASN A 355 5.73 -22.98 -5.66
C ASN A 355 4.72 -22.24 -6.55
N ILE A 356 3.72 -22.96 -7.03
CA ILE A 356 2.66 -22.36 -7.83
C ILE A 356 1.87 -21.39 -6.94
N ALA A 357 1.92 -20.12 -7.27
CA ALA A 357 1.26 -19.02 -6.60
C ALA A 357 0.42 -18.20 -7.59
N LEU A 358 -0.67 -17.63 -7.10
CA LEU A 358 -1.59 -16.80 -7.87
C LEU A 358 -1.80 -15.49 -7.13
N GLU A 359 -1.22 -14.42 -7.66
CA GLU A 359 -1.29 -13.10 -7.05
C GLU A 359 -2.25 -12.19 -7.84
N PRO A 360 -3.22 -11.52 -7.20
CA PRO A 360 -4.08 -10.56 -7.90
C PRO A 360 -3.26 -9.45 -8.55
N THR A 361 -3.55 -9.10 -9.80
CA THR A 361 -2.79 -8.08 -10.54
C THR A 361 -3.68 -7.15 -11.36
N THR A 362 -3.22 -5.91 -11.55
CA THR A 362 -3.82 -4.92 -12.45
C THR A 362 -2.75 -4.41 -13.42
N ARG A 363 -2.80 -4.86 -14.67
CA ARG A 363 -1.84 -4.46 -15.71
C ARG A 363 -2.55 -3.67 -16.80
N GLY A 364 -2.51 -2.35 -16.70
CA GLY A 364 -3.24 -1.45 -17.60
C GLY A 364 -4.75 -1.60 -17.42
N SER A 365 -5.47 -2.00 -18.47
CA SER A 365 -6.91 -2.31 -18.41
C SER A 365 -7.22 -3.76 -18.00
N ASN A 366 -6.20 -4.60 -17.85
CA ASN A 366 -6.38 -6.02 -17.58
C ASN A 366 -6.38 -6.27 -16.07
N ILE A 367 -7.43 -6.95 -15.60
CA ILE A 367 -7.68 -7.24 -14.19
C ILE A 367 -7.79 -8.77 -14.06
N GLY A 368 -6.97 -9.39 -13.21
CA GLY A 368 -6.93 -10.85 -13.10
C GLY A 368 -5.95 -11.33 -12.03
N TYR A 369 -5.33 -12.49 -12.25
CA TYR A 369 -4.26 -13.01 -11.41
C TYR A 369 -3.00 -13.25 -12.23
N GLU A 370 -1.86 -13.01 -11.60
CA GLU A 370 -0.53 -13.37 -12.06
C GLU A 370 -0.17 -14.74 -11.48
N LEU A 371 -0.01 -15.72 -12.38
CA LEU A 371 0.49 -17.04 -12.05
C LEU A 371 2.01 -16.99 -12.00
N SER A 372 2.58 -17.33 -10.85
CA SER A 372 4.02 -17.50 -10.66
C SER A 372 4.32 -18.92 -10.17
N PHE A 373 5.47 -19.46 -10.53
CA PHE A 373 5.96 -20.75 -10.07
C PHE A 373 7.46 -20.86 -10.28
N ASN A 374 8.09 -21.80 -9.57
CA ASN A 374 9.47 -22.17 -9.83
C ASN A 374 9.54 -23.04 -11.08
N GLU A 375 10.38 -22.65 -12.04
CA GLU A 375 10.63 -23.48 -13.20
C GLU A 375 11.24 -24.82 -12.79
N PRO A 376 10.72 -25.96 -13.28
CA PRO A 376 11.36 -27.26 -13.07
C PRO A 376 12.76 -27.29 -13.66
N VAL A 377 13.65 -28.07 -13.03
CA VAL A 377 15.02 -28.28 -13.54
C VAL A 377 14.98 -28.74 -15.01
N GLY A 378 15.74 -28.03 -15.86
CA GLY A 378 15.85 -28.34 -17.28
C GLY A 378 14.78 -27.72 -18.19
N SER A 379 13.93 -26.84 -17.66
CA SER A 379 12.95 -26.02 -18.41
C SER A 379 13.57 -25.18 -19.54
N SER A 380 14.87 -24.90 -19.46
CA SER A 380 15.60 -24.08 -20.43
C SER A 380 16.28 -24.88 -21.55
N ASP A 381 16.35 -26.21 -21.47
CA ASP A 381 17.12 -27.03 -22.42
C ASP A 381 16.43 -27.07 -23.79
N SER A 382 17.18 -26.71 -24.84
CA SER A 382 16.66 -26.62 -26.21
C SER A 382 16.15 -27.97 -26.73
N GLY A 383 14.90 -28.02 -27.18
CA GLY A 383 14.31 -29.21 -27.81
C GLY A 383 13.63 -30.19 -26.84
N LYS A 384 13.55 -29.87 -25.54
CA LYS A 384 12.70 -30.58 -24.58
C LYS A 384 11.40 -29.83 -24.36
N VAL A 385 10.36 -30.52 -23.87
CA VAL A 385 8.93 -30.13 -23.90
C VAL A 385 8.67 -28.89 -23.02
N ASN A 386 9.06 -27.71 -23.51
CA ASN A 386 8.97 -26.42 -22.83
C ASN A 386 7.71 -25.66 -23.26
N SER A 387 6.56 -26.34 -23.22
CA SER A 387 5.27 -25.68 -23.28
C SER A 387 4.53 -26.05 -22.00
N TYR A 388 4.54 -25.16 -21.02
CA TYR A 388 3.59 -25.30 -19.92
C TYR A 388 2.19 -25.24 -20.49
N ARG A 389 1.36 -26.19 -20.08
CA ARG A 389 -0.08 -26.08 -20.29
C ARG A 389 -0.74 -25.77 -18.96
N TYR A 390 -1.66 -24.83 -18.99
CA TYR A 390 -2.47 -24.45 -17.84
C TYR A 390 -3.87 -24.99 -18.06
N GLU A 391 -4.38 -25.79 -17.13
CA GLU A 391 -5.79 -26.17 -17.07
C GLU A 391 -6.46 -25.39 -15.94
N ILE A 392 -7.57 -24.72 -16.22
CA ILE A 392 -8.34 -23.93 -15.25
C ILE A 392 -9.75 -24.50 -15.15
N THR A 393 -10.13 -24.89 -13.94
CA THR A 393 -11.46 -25.45 -13.63
C THR A 393 -12.11 -24.67 -12.50
N TYR A 394 -13.39 -24.29 -12.64
CA TYR A 394 -14.13 -23.51 -11.66
C TYR A 394 -15.14 -24.38 -10.90
N PHE A 395 -15.39 -24.10 -9.63
CA PHE A 395 -16.32 -24.85 -8.78
C PHE A 395 -17.28 -23.91 -8.04
N ASN A 396 -18.55 -24.30 -7.87
CA ASN A 396 -19.55 -23.54 -7.10
C ASN A 396 -19.42 -23.79 -5.58
N LYS A 397 -20.25 -23.11 -4.76
CA LYS A 397 -20.30 -23.29 -3.28
C LYS A 397 -20.61 -24.70 -2.81
N ALA A 398 -21.22 -25.52 -3.65
CA ALA A 398 -21.50 -26.93 -3.36
C ALA A 398 -20.35 -27.87 -3.78
N GLY A 399 -19.25 -27.34 -4.35
CA GLY A 399 -18.12 -28.12 -4.86
C GLY A 399 -18.36 -28.74 -6.24
N GLU A 400 -19.41 -28.33 -6.96
CA GLU A 400 -19.72 -28.84 -8.30
C GLU A 400 -18.95 -28.05 -9.36
N GLN A 401 -18.37 -28.76 -10.32
CA GLN A 401 -17.64 -28.16 -11.43
C GLN A 401 -18.56 -27.30 -12.32
N MET A 402 -18.16 -26.06 -12.55
CA MET A 402 -18.85 -25.09 -13.39
C MET A 402 -18.24 -25.06 -14.79
N GLY A 403 -18.93 -25.71 -15.74
CA GLY A 403 -18.51 -25.74 -17.14
C GLY A 403 -17.30 -26.65 -17.40
N SER A 404 -16.78 -26.62 -18.63
CA SER A 404 -15.61 -27.41 -19.03
C SER A 404 -14.30 -26.71 -18.64
N PRO A 405 -13.23 -27.47 -18.31
CA PRO A 405 -11.92 -26.89 -18.05
C PRO A 405 -11.41 -26.09 -19.25
N LYS A 406 -10.74 -24.97 -18.99
CA LYS A 406 -10.09 -24.15 -20.02
C LYS A 406 -8.60 -24.47 -20.08
N TYR A 407 -8.05 -24.51 -21.28
CA TYR A 407 -6.65 -24.85 -21.52
C TYR A 407 -5.90 -23.69 -22.18
N TYR A 408 -4.70 -23.42 -21.70
CA TYR A 408 -3.81 -22.37 -22.20
C TYR A 408 -2.41 -22.92 -22.36
N ASP A 409 -1.71 -22.56 -23.43
CA ASP A 409 -0.30 -22.88 -23.59
C ASP A 409 0.56 -21.66 -23.18
N GLN A 410 1.80 -21.91 -22.78
CA GLN A 410 2.78 -20.88 -22.43
C GLN A 410 2.88 -19.77 -23.50
N GLY A 411 2.79 -18.51 -23.08
CA GLY A 411 2.80 -17.35 -23.96
C GLY A 411 1.43 -16.94 -24.52
N SER A 412 0.35 -17.66 -24.18
CA SER A 412 -1.02 -17.22 -24.50
C SER A 412 -1.36 -15.90 -23.77
N ASP A 413 -2.04 -14.98 -24.46
CA ASP A 413 -2.53 -13.73 -23.87
C ASP A 413 -3.44 -14.04 -22.66
N VAL A 414 -3.06 -13.57 -21.46
CA VAL A 414 -3.70 -13.79 -20.14
C VAL A 414 -5.09 -13.12 -20.01
N LYS A 415 -5.77 -12.82 -21.13
CA LYS A 415 -7.03 -12.07 -21.18
C LYS A 415 -8.24 -12.83 -20.62
N ASP A 416 -8.13 -14.14 -20.45
CA ASP A 416 -9.23 -14.98 -19.97
C ASP A 416 -9.19 -15.30 -18.48
N PHE A 417 -8.23 -14.76 -17.73
CA PHE A 417 -8.15 -14.91 -16.28
C PHE A 417 -9.10 -13.93 -15.58
N THR A 418 -10.39 -13.95 -15.93
CA THR A 418 -11.41 -13.09 -15.29
C THR A 418 -12.45 -13.93 -14.57
N PRO A 419 -12.49 -13.91 -13.22
CA PRO A 419 -13.63 -14.44 -12.50
C PRO A 419 -14.76 -13.41 -12.53
N ILE A 420 -15.79 -13.75 -13.31
CA ILE A 420 -17.21 -13.42 -13.07
C ILE A 420 -17.70 -12.00 -13.42
N SER A 421 -18.93 -12.00 -13.96
CA SER A 421 -19.78 -10.91 -14.40
C SER A 421 -19.94 -9.73 -13.42
N ARG A 422 -19.97 -8.51 -14.00
CA ARG A 422 -20.12 -7.17 -13.40
C ARG A 422 -21.37 -6.90 -12.53
N SER A 423 -22.17 -7.90 -12.21
CA SER A 423 -23.44 -7.70 -11.49
C SER A 423 -23.84 -8.96 -10.72
N ILE A 424 -23.91 -8.84 -9.38
CA ILE A 424 -24.34 -9.89 -8.45
C ILE A 424 -25.69 -9.46 -7.86
N THR A 425 -26.73 -10.28 -8.03
CA THR A 425 -28.02 -10.18 -7.32
C THR A 425 -28.10 -11.25 -6.22
N LYS A 426 -29.04 -11.12 -5.28
CA LYS A 426 -29.23 -12.07 -4.16
C LYS A 426 -29.48 -13.54 -4.57
N GLU A 427 -29.95 -13.77 -5.80
CA GLU A 427 -30.14 -15.12 -6.38
C GLU A 427 -28.85 -15.69 -7.01
N SER A 428 -27.87 -14.84 -7.33
CA SER A 428 -26.55 -15.25 -7.83
C SER A 428 -25.56 -15.65 -6.73
N GLU A 429 -25.86 -15.39 -5.46
CA GLU A 429 -25.03 -15.82 -4.29
C GLU A 429 -24.94 -17.34 -4.14
N LEU A 430 -25.91 -18.10 -4.68
CA LEU A 430 -25.91 -19.56 -4.68
C LEU A 430 -25.16 -20.15 -5.89
N ALA A 431 -24.95 -19.37 -6.94
CA ALA A 431 -24.19 -19.73 -8.15
C ALA A 431 -22.75 -19.19 -8.14
N GLU A 432 -22.30 -18.61 -7.01
CA GLU A 432 -20.95 -18.08 -6.86
C GLU A 432 -19.90 -19.18 -7.03
N VAL A 433 -19.02 -18.99 -8.02
CA VAL A 433 -17.73 -19.69 -8.07
C VAL A 433 -17.06 -19.48 -6.72
N SER A 434 -16.82 -20.56 -6.00
CA SER A 434 -16.23 -20.53 -4.66
C SER A 434 -14.72 -20.60 -4.71
N TYR A 435 -14.20 -21.36 -5.66
CA TYR A 435 -12.78 -21.48 -5.94
C TYR A 435 -12.60 -22.00 -7.37
N GLY A 436 -11.41 -21.80 -7.93
CA GLY A 436 -10.97 -22.48 -9.14
C GLY A 436 -9.68 -23.26 -8.87
N VAL A 437 -9.29 -24.15 -9.78
CA VAL A 437 -8.03 -24.90 -9.69
C VAL A 437 -7.24 -24.60 -10.94
N VAL A 438 -6.00 -24.16 -10.76
CA VAL A 438 -5.04 -24.01 -11.86
C VAL A 438 -4.07 -25.19 -11.77
N LYS A 439 -4.07 -26.02 -12.80
CA LYS A 439 -3.09 -27.08 -12.98
C LYS A 439 -2.05 -26.63 -13.99
N VAL A 440 -0.79 -26.72 -13.62
CA VAL A 440 0.35 -26.51 -14.50
C VAL A 440 0.88 -27.89 -14.90
N LEU A 441 0.88 -28.17 -16.19
CA LEU A 441 1.38 -29.41 -16.76
C LEU A 441 2.76 -29.19 -17.37
N CYS A 442 3.70 -30.08 -17.03
CA CYS A 442 5.02 -30.17 -17.64
C CYS A 442 5.22 -31.60 -18.17
N GLY A 443 5.06 -31.77 -19.48
CA GLY A 443 5.02 -33.10 -20.10
C GLY A 443 3.85 -33.94 -19.57
N ALA A 444 4.14 -35.07 -18.94
CA ALA A 444 3.15 -35.96 -18.33
C ALA A 444 2.87 -35.64 -16.84
N LEU A 445 3.63 -34.73 -16.23
CA LEU A 445 3.45 -34.37 -14.82
C LEU A 445 2.46 -33.21 -14.67
N GLU A 446 1.67 -33.27 -13.60
CA GLU A 446 0.70 -32.26 -13.22
C GLU A 446 1.07 -31.71 -11.83
N SER A 447 0.92 -30.41 -11.66
CA SER A 447 0.99 -29.74 -10.35
C SER A 447 -0.14 -28.74 -10.27
N SER A 448 -0.80 -28.63 -9.13
CA SER A 448 -2.02 -27.81 -9.01
C SER A 448 -1.94 -26.85 -7.85
N VAL A 449 -2.60 -25.70 -8.02
CA VAL A 449 -2.90 -24.77 -6.95
C VAL A 449 -4.40 -24.48 -6.95
N GLU A 450 -4.99 -24.46 -5.76
CA GLU A 450 -6.37 -24.05 -5.59
C GLU A 450 -6.45 -22.53 -5.38
N ILE A 451 -7.35 -21.88 -6.12
CA ILE A 451 -7.77 -20.50 -5.92
C ILE A 451 -8.75 -20.50 -4.72
N THR A 452 -8.25 -20.75 -3.51
CA THR A 452 -9.09 -20.83 -2.30
C THR A 452 -9.57 -19.46 -1.83
N ASN A 453 -8.89 -18.39 -2.22
CA ASN A 453 -9.24 -17.04 -1.84
C ASN A 453 -10.10 -16.39 -2.95
N ARG A 454 -11.26 -15.84 -2.57
CA ARG A 454 -11.84 -14.74 -3.35
C ARG A 454 -10.73 -13.73 -3.58
N ILE A 455 -10.63 -13.13 -4.78
CA ILE A 455 -9.70 -12.01 -4.99
C ILE A 455 -9.88 -11.06 -3.80
N PRO A 456 -8.85 -10.87 -2.94
CA PRO A 456 -8.91 -9.89 -1.88
C PRO A 456 -9.38 -8.57 -2.49
N MET A 457 -10.13 -7.75 -1.76
CA MET A 457 -10.45 -6.42 -2.26
C MET A 457 -9.12 -5.70 -2.48
N LEU A 458 -8.64 -5.64 -3.74
CA LEU A 458 -7.36 -5.03 -4.12
C LEU A 458 -7.29 -3.57 -3.68
N SER A 459 -8.45 -2.96 -3.43
CA SER A 459 -8.63 -1.65 -2.82
C SER A 459 -9.84 -1.73 -1.89
N GLU A 460 -9.77 -1.10 -0.72
CA GLU A 460 -10.97 -0.94 0.09
C GLU A 460 -12.06 -0.19 -0.71
N PRO A 461 -13.33 -0.61 -0.63
CA PRO A 461 -14.45 0.13 -1.19
C PRO A 461 -14.51 1.53 -0.56
N VAL A 462 -15.21 2.48 -1.18
CA VAL A 462 -15.42 3.80 -0.56
C VAL A 462 -15.94 3.60 0.86
N THR A 463 -15.23 4.13 1.86
CA THR A 463 -15.55 3.90 3.29
C THR A 463 -16.40 5.02 3.87
N SER A 464 -16.31 6.22 3.29
CA SER A 464 -17.11 7.37 3.67
C SER A 464 -17.24 8.37 2.52
N ILE A 465 -18.33 9.14 2.54
CA ILE A 465 -18.55 10.29 1.67
C ILE A 465 -18.98 11.48 2.53
N SER A 466 -18.42 12.66 2.23
CA SER A 466 -18.81 13.91 2.86
C SER A 466 -19.12 14.96 1.80
N ALA A 467 -20.19 15.71 2.03
CA ALA A 467 -20.50 16.92 1.28
C ALA A 467 -20.52 18.06 2.30
N ASN A 468 -19.51 18.94 2.24
CA ASN A 468 -19.29 19.91 3.32
C ASN A 468 -19.95 21.25 3.01
N LYS A 469 -20.46 21.89 4.08
CA LYS A 469 -20.87 23.29 4.12
C LYS A 469 -19.62 24.16 4.05
N ASN A 470 -19.44 24.92 2.96
CA ASN A 470 -18.37 25.91 2.93
C ASN A 470 -18.64 26.96 4.03
N SER A 471 -17.68 27.16 4.93
CA SER A 471 -17.74 28.20 5.98
C SER A 471 -17.64 29.62 5.39
N LYS A 472 -16.96 29.74 4.24
CA LYS A 472 -16.80 30.95 3.43
C LYS A 472 -16.68 30.58 1.94
N PRO A 473 -17.11 31.43 0.98
CA PRO A 473 -16.74 31.27 -0.43
C PRO A 473 -15.21 31.29 -0.60
N LYS A 474 -14.63 30.32 -1.33
CA LYS A 474 -13.18 30.34 -1.59
C LYS A 474 -12.82 31.42 -2.61
N GLU A 475 -11.62 31.98 -2.52
CA GLU A 475 -11.13 33.14 -3.30
C GLU A 475 -11.25 32.99 -4.84
N ASN A 476 -11.41 31.76 -5.36
CA ASN A 476 -11.55 31.44 -6.78
C ASN A 476 -12.87 30.72 -7.16
N GLU A 477 -13.80 30.54 -6.22
CA GLU A 477 -15.11 29.96 -6.52
C GLU A 477 -16.04 31.06 -7.02
N THR A 478 -16.56 30.93 -8.25
CA THR A 478 -17.60 31.83 -8.76
C THR A 478 -18.97 31.16 -8.63
N PRO A 479 -19.99 31.88 -8.16
CA PRO A 479 -21.34 31.33 -8.08
C PRO A 479 -21.92 31.08 -9.48
N ASN A 480 -22.86 30.15 -9.58
CA ASN A 480 -23.61 29.92 -10.81
C ASN A 480 -24.60 31.07 -11.11
N SER A 481 -25.38 30.93 -12.19
CA SER A 481 -26.36 31.96 -12.61
C SER A 481 -27.44 32.28 -11.58
N TYR A 482 -27.66 31.40 -10.60
CA TYR A 482 -28.60 31.58 -9.49
C TYR A 482 -27.91 32.14 -8.23
N GLY A 483 -26.60 32.40 -8.29
CA GLY A 483 -25.83 32.86 -7.14
C GLY A 483 -25.33 31.72 -6.24
N VAL A 484 -25.53 30.45 -6.59
CA VAL A 484 -25.15 29.32 -5.75
C VAL A 484 -23.68 28.96 -5.97
N TYR A 485 -22.90 28.95 -4.90
CA TYR A 485 -21.50 28.53 -4.94
C TYR A 485 -21.37 26.99 -5.03
N PRO A 486 -20.28 26.47 -5.61
CA PRO A 486 -20.13 25.03 -5.83
C PRO A 486 -20.06 24.21 -4.53
N VAL A 487 -20.67 23.02 -4.54
CA VAL A 487 -20.60 22.07 -3.42
C VAL A 487 -19.39 21.15 -3.62
N THR A 488 -18.53 21.08 -2.62
CA THR A 488 -17.41 20.12 -2.60
C THR A 488 -17.87 18.80 -1.98
N VAL A 489 -17.78 17.72 -2.76
CA VAL A 489 -18.03 16.35 -2.33
C VAL A 489 -16.70 15.60 -2.29
N THR A 490 -16.36 14.98 -1.16
CA THR A 490 -15.13 14.19 -0.98
C THR A 490 -15.48 12.80 -0.45
N TRP A 491 -14.62 11.82 -0.72
CA TRP A 491 -14.76 10.46 -0.20
C TRP A 491 -13.41 9.82 0.10
N THR A 492 -13.41 8.81 0.96
CA THR A 492 -12.20 8.07 1.35
C THR A 492 -12.17 6.73 0.61
N SER A 493 -11.07 6.48 -0.12
CA SER A 493 -10.85 5.27 -0.93
C SER A 493 -9.35 5.18 -1.30
N ASP A 494 -8.78 3.98 -1.31
CA ASP A 494 -7.42 3.75 -1.82
C ASP A 494 -7.37 3.69 -3.36
N TYR A 495 -8.54 3.60 -4.00
CA TYR A 495 -8.68 3.66 -5.45
C TYR A 495 -9.15 5.04 -5.92
N ILE A 496 -8.40 5.62 -6.85
CA ILE A 496 -8.65 6.95 -7.43
C ILE A 496 -9.21 6.91 -8.86
N GLY A 497 -9.63 5.76 -9.39
CA GLY A 497 -10.12 5.63 -10.77
C GLY A 497 -11.61 5.93 -10.94
N GLU A 498 -12.24 5.36 -11.98
CA GLU A 498 -13.60 5.74 -12.39
C GLU A 498 -14.67 5.45 -11.31
N ARG A 499 -15.54 6.42 -11.02
CA ARG A 499 -16.64 6.33 -10.06
C ARG A 499 -17.92 6.99 -10.58
N VAL A 500 -19.08 6.53 -10.09
CA VAL A 500 -20.36 7.18 -10.34
C VAL A 500 -20.87 7.82 -9.05
N LEU A 501 -21.05 9.13 -9.08
CA LEU A 501 -21.71 9.91 -8.03
C LEU A 501 -23.14 10.23 -8.46
N THR A 502 -24.12 9.98 -7.61
CA THR A 502 -25.52 10.32 -7.82
C THR A 502 -25.95 11.38 -6.81
N ARG A 503 -26.57 12.46 -7.29
CA ARG A 503 -27.20 13.51 -6.47
C ARG A 503 -28.72 13.41 -6.56
N LYS A 504 -29.42 13.57 -5.45
CA LYS A 504 -30.89 13.68 -5.37
C LYS A 504 -31.31 14.95 -4.64
N GLY A 505 -32.25 15.71 -5.19
CA GLY A 505 -32.79 16.93 -4.58
C GLY A 505 -34.11 16.72 -3.85
N SER A 506 -34.42 17.56 -2.85
CA SER A 506 -35.71 17.60 -2.15
C SER A 506 -36.89 17.96 -3.06
N ASP A 507 -36.62 18.55 -4.22
CA ASP A 507 -37.56 18.81 -5.30
C ASP A 507 -37.82 17.58 -6.21
N GLY A 508 -37.14 16.46 -5.94
CA GLY A 508 -37.20 15.24 -6.74
C GLY A 508 -36.19 15.17 -7.89
N SER A 509 -35.33 16.18 -8.07
CA SER A 509 -34.30 16.18 -9.11
C SER A 509 -33.26 15.06 -8.87
N VAL A 510 -32.79 14.39 -9.93
CA VAL A 510 -31.73 13.36 -9.84
C VAL A 510 -30.69 13.58 -10.91
N LYS A 511 -29.41 13.56 -10.55
CA LYS A 511 -28.29 13.74 -11.48
C LYS A 511 -27.19 12.75 -11.21
N LYS A 512 -26.54 12.22 -12.26
CA LYS A 512 -25.38 11.32 -12.16
C LYS A 512 -24.14 11.97 -12.76
N PHE A 513 -23.01 11.76 -12.11
CA PHE A 513 -21.71 12.25 -12.52
C PHE A 513 -20.74 11.08 -12.64
N ASN A 514 -20.08 10.95 -13.79
CA ASN A 514 -19.00 10.00 -14.00
C ASN A 514 -17.68 10.70 -13.70
N ILE A 515 -16.99 10.23 -12.68
CA ILE A 515 -15.75 10.79 -12.18
C ILE A 515 -14.65 9.88 -12.70
N LEU A 516 -13.83 10.36 -13.63
CA LEU A 516 -12.80 9.52 -14.26
C LEU A 516 -11.65 9.18 -13.31
N SER A 517 -11.29 10.14 -12.44
CA SER A 517 -10.28 9.95 -11.41
C SER A 517 -10.37 11.01 -10.30
N GLY A 518 -9.94 10.65 -9.10
CA GLY A 518 -9.82 11.54 -7.93
C GLY A 518 -10.59 11.05 -6.69
N LEU A 519 -10.48 11.80 -5.60
CA LEU A 519 -11.21 11.59 -4.33
C LEU A 519 -12.15 12.75 -3.98
N GLN A 520 -12.36 13.66 -4.94
CA GLN A 520 -13.14 14.88 -4.79
C GLN A 520 -13.90 15.18 -6.08
N PHE A 521 -15.10 15.73 -5.93
CA PHE A 521 -15.91 16.27 -7.00
C PHE A 521 -16.50 17.63 -6.60
N ILE A 522 -16.56 18.56 -7.54
CA ILE A 522 -17.15 19.89 -7.34
C ILE A 522 -18.45 19.98 -8.15
N ASP A 523 -19.58 20.06 -7.46
CA ASP A 523 -20.89 20.25 -8.10
C ASP A 523 -21.22 21.74 -8.23
N THR A 524 -21.17 22.25 -9.46
CA THR A 524 -21.50 23.65 -9.82
C THR A 524 -22.97 23.84 -10.21
N THR A 525 -23.75 22.76 -10.18
CA THR A 525 -25.09 22.69 -10.79
C THR A 525 -26.21 22.60 -9.77
N CYS A 526 -25.97 23.12 -8.57
CA CYS A 526 -26.95 23.19 -7.49
C CYS A 526 -27.90 24.38 -7.69
N ASP A 527 -29.18 24.14 -7.52
CA ASP A 527 -30.23 25.16 -7.56
C ASP A 527 -30.43 25.80 -6.18
N ILE A 528 -31.05 26.97 -6.17
CA ILE A 528 -31.39 27.69 -4.94
C ILE A 528 -32.55 26.99 -4.22
N LEU A 529 -32.52 26.95 -2.89
CA LEU A 529 -33.58 26.40 -2.02
C LEU A 529 -33.85 24.89 -2.20
N VAL A 530 -32.93 24.12 -2.80
CA VAL A 530 -33.04 22.66 -2.91
C VAL A 530 -32.01 22.00 -1.98
N ILE A 531 -32.45 21.01 -1.20
CA ILE A 531 -31.58 20.18 -0.34
C ILE A 531 -31.10 18.99 -1.16
N TYR A 532 -29.80 18.69 -1.13
CA TYR A 532 -29.22 17.63 -1.95
C TYR A 532 -28.59 16.50 -1.12
N ASP A 533 -28.90 15.25 -1.50
CA ASP A 533 -28.25 14.04 -1.02
C ASP A 533 -27.28 13.50 -2.06
N TYR A 534 -26.06 13.17 -1.64
CA TYR A 534 -25.04 12.56 -2.49
C TYR A 534 -24.82 11.08 -2.14
N TYR A 535 -24.73 10.25 -3.18
CA TYR A 535 -24.48 8.82 -3.14
C TYR A 535 -23.30 8.49 -4.04
N ILE A 536 -22.34 7.71 -3.56
CA ILE A 536 -21.24 7.22 -4.39
C ILE A 536 -21.26 5.69 -4.43
N ASP A 537 -20.95 5.14 -5.60
CA ASP A 537 -20.84 3.70 -5.76
C ASP A 537 -19.63 3.16 -4.98
N THR A 538 -19.88 2.15 -4.13
CA THR A 538 -18.86 1.46 -3.34
C THR A 538 -18.21 0.30 -4.08
N SER A 539 -18.56 0.08 -5.36
CA SER A 539 -17.93 -0.95 -6.19
C SER A 539 -16.41 -0.87 -6.11
N ASP A 540 -15.75 -1.99 -5.85
CA ASP A 540 -14.28 -2.02 -5.88
C ASP A 540 -13.74 -1.96 -7.33
N VAL A 541 -12.42 -2.06 -7.48
CA VAL A 541 -11.76 -2.12 -8.81
C VAL A 541 -12.25 -3.26 -9.70
N PHE A 542 -12.97 -4.24 -9.14
CA PHE A 542 -13.54 -5.38 -9.86
C PHE A 542 -15.04 -5.21 -10.18
N GLY A 543 -15.66 -4.09 -9.79
CA GLY A 543 -17.09 -3.84 -9.99
C GLY A 543 -18.00 -4.54 -8.99
N ARG A 544 -17.47 -5.06 -7.88
CA ARG A 544 -18.25 -5.73 -6.83
C ARG A 544 -18.87 -4.67 -5.92
N SER A 545 -20.18 -4.43 -6.06
CA SER A 545 -20.89 -3.40 -5.29
C SER A 545 -21.27 -3.89 -3.89
N LEU A 546 -20.99 -3.09 -2.86
CA LEU A 546 -21.50 -3.27 -1.49
C LEU A 546 -22.76 -2.42 -1.21
N GLY A 547 -23.32 -1.78 -2.23
CA GLY A 547 -24.40 -0.81 -2.11
C GLY A 547 -23.88 0.62 -1.87
N PRO A 548 -24.62 1.66 -2.31
CA PRO A 548 -24.14 3.03 -2.23
C PRO A 548 -24.07 3.52 -0.78
N ILE A 549 -23.00 4.24 -0.43
CA ILE A 549 -22.96 4.99 0.83
C ILE A 549 -23.58 6.36 0.58
N MET A 550 -24.50 6.72 1.47
CA MET A 550 -25.12 8.04 1.52
C MET A 550 -24.34 8.90 2.51
N HIS A 551 -24.10 10.17 2.17
CA HIS A 551 -23.60 11.10 3.17
C HIS A 551 -24.68 11.33 4.24
N THR A 552 -24.29 11.43 5.52
CA THR A 552 -25.17 11.78 6.63
C THR A 552 -24.94 13.25 6.99
N GLY A 553 -25.47 14.14 6.19
CA GLY A 553 -25.48 15.59 6.42
C GLY A 553 -26.57 16.19 5.56
N ALA A 554 -26.95 17.45 5.80
CA ALA A 554 -27.77 18.18 4.85
C ALA A 554 -26.85 19.01 3.96
N ALA A 555 -26.88 18.79 2.64
CA ALA A 555 -26.27 19.73 1.70
C ALA A 555 -27.28 20.83 1.35
N TYR A 556 -26.94 22.08 1.66
CA TYR A 556 -27.83 23.24 1.51
C TYR A 556 -27.49 24.02 0.23
N GLY A 557 -28.50 24.66 -0.36
CA GLY A 557 -28.33 25.70 -1.40
C GLY A 557 -28.01 27.06 -0.79
N ALA A 558 -27.15 27.84 -1.44
CA ALA A 558 -26.65 29.11 -0.91
C ALA A 558 -27.71 30.22 -0.96
N ILE A 559 -27.70 31.09 0.06
CA ILE A 559 -28.32 32.43 -0.01
C ILE A 559 -27.19 33.43 -0.21
N THR A 560 -27.26 34.21 -1.29
CA THR A 560 -26.20 35.15 -1.66
C THR A 560 -26.25 36.46 -0.87
N PRO A 561 -25.14 37.21 -0.81
CA PRO A 561 -25.14 38.60 -0.38
C PRO A 561 -26.16 39.46 -1.14
N THR A 562 -26.39 39.18 -2.43
CA THR A 562 -27.41 39.84 -3.26
C THR A 562 -28.82 39.55 -2.76
N ILE A 563 -29.14 38.29 -2.46
CA ILE A 563 -30.47 37.91 -1.95
C ILE A 563 -30.68 38.44 -0.54
N PHE A 564 -29.63 38.43 0.28
CA PHE A 564 -29.66 39.05 1.60
C PHE A 564 -29.86 40.58 1.53
N ALA A 565 -29.14 41.27 0.64
CA ALA A 565 -29.36 42.69 0.34
C ALA A 565 -30.79 42.93 -0.15
N ASN A 566 -31.37 42.02 -0.94
CA ASN A 566 -32.75 42.10 -1.40
C ASN A 566 -33.79 41.85 -0.27
N VAL A 567 -33.47 40.99 0.71
CA VAL A 567 -34.28 40.82 1.93
C VAL A 567 -34.23 42.10 2.76
N LEU A 568 -33.05 42.72 2.93
CA LEU A 568 -32.91 44.02 3.57
C LEU A 568 -33.61 45.15 2.81
N GLU A 569 -33.57 45.15 1.47
CA GLU A 569 -34.33 46.09 0.63
C GLU A 569 -35.85 45.94 0.86
N SER A 570 -36.33 44.70 1.07
CA SER A 570 -37.75 44.43 1.32
C SER A 570 -38.26 44.92 2.69
N VAL A 571 -37.35 45.15 3.64
CA VAL A 571 -37.66 45.70 4.97
C VAL A 571 -37.25 47.18 5.13
N SER A 572 -36.41 47.70 4.23
CA SER A 572 -36.18 49.14 4.07
C SER A 572 -37.39 49.80 3.41
N MET A 573 -37.84 50.96 3.90
CA MET A 573 -39.12 51.61 3.53
C MET A 573 -39.18 52.23 2.11
N LYS A 574 -38.71 51.53 1.07
CA LYS A 574 -38.85 51.96 -0.33
C LYS A 574 -40.32 51.83 -0.79
N PRO A 575 -40.87 52.71 -1.64
CA PRO A 575 -42.19 52.49 -2.24
C PRO A 575 -42.20 51.19 -3.05
N PHE A 576 -43.01 50.23 -2.58
CA PHE A 576 -42.98 48.80 -2.91
C PHE A 576 -43.57 48.43 -4.29
N GLU A 577 -43.29 49.20 -5.34
CA GLU A 577 -43.78 48.93 -6.71
C GLU A 577 -42.70 48.45 -7.69
N ASN A 578 -41.40 48.68 -7.40
CA ASN A 578 -40.30 48.38 -8.33
C ASN A 578 -39.42 47.17 -7.95
N GLN A 579 -39.91 46.25 -7.10
CA GLN A 579 -39.16 45.04 -6.77
C GLN A 579 -39.21 44.05 -7.94
N THR A 580 -38.24 44.05 -8.83
CA THR A 580 -38.23 43.20 -10.03
C THR A 580 -38.08 41.70 -9.72
N TYR A 581 -37.56 41.35 -8.55
CA TYR A 581 -37.00 40.01 -8.30
C TYR A 581 -37.66 39.22 -7.15
N VAL A 582 -38.65 39.79 -6.46
CA VAL A 582 -39.50 39.01 -5.53
C VAL A 582 -40.48 38.17 -6.35
N PRO A 583 -40.54 36.83 -6.19
CA PRO A 583 -41.47 36.00 -6.94
C PRO A 583 -42.91 36.48 -6.73
N ALA A 584 -43.74 36.40 -7.77
CA ALA A 584 -45.04 37.08 -7.82
C ALA A 584 -45.98 36.69 -6.66
N GLU A 585 -45.85 35.46 -6.16
CA GLU A 585 -46.57 34.93 -5.01
C GLU A 585 -46.21 35.64 -3.70
N TYR A 586 -44.94 35.97 -3.45
CA TYR A 586 -44.51 36.67 -2.24
C TYR A 586 -44.87 38.16 -2.25
N LYS A 587 -44.93 38.79 -3.43
CA LYS A 587 -45.36 40.20 -3.57
C LYS A 587 -46.78 40.42 -3.02
N GLN A 588 -47.64 39.42 -3.06
CA GLN A 588 -49.02 39.53 -2.56
C GLN A 588 -49.10 39.55 -1.03
N TYR A 589 -48.22 38.83 -0.33
CA TYR A 589 -48.14 38.84 1.13
C TYR A 589 -47.72 40.23 1.63
N TRP A 590 -46.64 40.79 1.07
CA TRP A 590 -46.10 42.09 1.47
C TRP A 590 -47.07 43.25 1.22
N LYS A 591 -47.88 43.21 0.15
CA LYS A 591 -48.95 44.21 -0.06
C LYS A 591 -50.03 44.23 1.03
N LYS A 592 -50.16 43.14 1.79
CA LYS A 592 -51.20 42.95 2.81
C LYS A 592 -50.67 43.02 4.24
N CYS A 593 -49.36 43.05 4.44
CA CYS A 593 -48.77 43.08 5.78
C CYS A 593 -49.07 44.42 6.47
N LYS A 594 -49.26 44.37 7.80
CA LYS A 594 -49.66 45.54 8.59
C LYS A 594 -48.60 46.63 8.54
N ILE A 595 -47.34 46.22 8.45
CA ILE A 595 -46.17 47.08 8.31
C ILE A 595 -46.30 47.93 7.03
N ALA A 596 -46.51 47.30 5.87
CA ALA A 596 -46.62 47.99 4.58
C ALA A 596 -47.80 48.98 4.53
N GLN A 597 -48.93 48.64 5.16
CA GLN A 597 -50.07 49.54 5.24
C GLN A 597 -49.72 50.82 6.02
N LEU A 598 -49.08 50.71 7.18
CA LEU A 598 -48.70 51.86 8.00
C LEU A 598 -47.64 52.75 7.31
N VAL A 599 -46.67 52.16 6.59
CA VAL A 599 -45.68 52.92 5.80
C VAL A 599 -46.36 53.78 4.74
N SER A 600 -47.38 53.26 4.07
CA SER A 600 -48.10 54.00 3.03
C SER A 600 -48.85 55.24 3.56
N TYR A 601 -49.25 55.21 4.84
CA TYR A 601 -49.85 56.35 5.53
C TYR A 601 -48.83 57.37 6.06
N GLY A 602 -47.54 57.02 6.14
CA GLY A 602 -46.46 57.87 6.63
C GLY A 602 -46.02 59.00 5.68
N ASN A 603 -46.68 59.21 4.54
CA ASN A 603 -46.36 60.27 3.57
C ASN A 603 -46.87 61.67 4.00
N ALA A 604 -46.60 62.09 5.25
CA ALA A 604 -46.97 63.42 5.75
C ALA A 604 -45.92 64.49 5.41
N SER A 605 -46.27 65.77 5.52
CA SER A 605 -45.37 66.90 5.18
C SER A 605 -44.26 67.19 6.20
N ASP A 606 -44.37 66.70 7.44
CA ASP A 606 -43.40 66.93 8.51
C ASP A 606 -43.09 65.66 9.32
N LEU A 607 -41.85 65.55 9.82
CA LEU A 607 -41.30 64.35 10.46
C LEU A 607 -42.10 63.87 11.67
N SER A 608 -42.61 64.79 12.50
CA SER A 608 -43.39 64.44 13.70
C SER A 608 -44.69 63.74 13.34
N THR A 609 -45.39 64.24 12.31
CA THR A 609 -46.61 63.61 11.81
C THR A 609 -46.31 62.25 11.18
N GLN A 610 -45.18 62.11 10.46
CA GLN A 610 -44.75 60.83 9.88
C GLN A 610 -44.47 59.79 10.97
N MET A 611 -43.68 60.12 12.00
CA MET A 611 -43.35 59.18 13.08
C MET A 611 -44.59 58.73 13.86
N LYS A 612 -45.53 59.65 14.12
CA LYS A 612 -46.82 59.32 14.76
C LYS A 612 -47.71 58.43 13.88
N ALA A 613 -47.69 58.62 12.56
CA ALA A 613 -48.46 57.79 11.62
C ALA A 613 -47.89 56.37 11.49
N LEU A 614 -46.56 56.24 11.58
CA LEU A 614 -45.88 54.93 11.56
C LEU A 614 -46.14 54.13 12.85
N GLY A 615 -45.99 54.75 14.02
CA GLY A 615 -46.24 54.10 15.32
C GLY A 615 -45.43 52.80 15.49
N SER A 616 -46.06 51.72 15.95
CA SER A 616 -45.42 50.41 16.11
C SER A 616 -46.25 49.29 15.51
N ALA A 617 -45.60 48.29 14.90
CA ALA A 617 -46.28 47.08 14.44
C ALA A 617 -45.38 45.84 14.53
N SER A 618 -46.02 44.67 14.53
CA SER A 618 -45.36 43.39 14.39
C SER A 618 -46.14 42.55 13.39
N ASP A 619 -45.43 41.76 12.60
CA ASP A 619 -46.01 40.82 11.64
C ASP A 619 -45.30 39.47 11.71
N GLN A 620 -46.07 38.40 11.54
CA GLN A 620 -45.57 37.02 11.50
C GLN A 620 -45.39 36.62 10.04
N ASP A 621 -44.23 36.07 9.69
CA ASP A 621 -44.06 35.50 8.34
C ASP A 621 -44.77 34.14 8.29
N HIS A 622 -45.99 34.14 7.76
CA HIS A 622 -46.82 32.94 7.63
C HIS A 622 -46.29 31.94 6.60
N PHE A 623 -45.27 32.28 5.82
CA PHE A 623 -44.66 31.42 4.81
C PHE A 623 -43.31 30.87 5.24
N ARG A 624 -42.50 31.68 5.93
CA ARG A 624 -41.09 31.33 6.23
C ARG A 624 -40.85 30.95 7.70
N GLY A 625 -41.65 31.50 8.62
CA GLY A 625 -41.46 31.35 10.06
C GLY A 625 -40.82 32.61 10.70
N GLY A 626 -41.01 32.73 12.01
CA GLY A 626 -40.47 33.85 12.80
C GLY A 626 -41.27 35.15 12.71
N THR A 627 -40.75 36.19 13.36
CA THR A 627 -41.46 37.46 13.58
C THR A 627 -40.57 38.65 13.28
N ILE A 628 -41.13 39.66 12.61
CA ILE A 628 -40.54 40.99 12.49
C ILE A 628 -41.39 42.00 13.27
N SER A 629 -40.74 42.84 14.05
CA SER A 629 -41.38 43.94 14.80
C SER A 629 -40.63 45.25 14.55
N TYR A 630 -41.36 46.36 14.49
CA TYR A 630 -40.76 47.70 14.50
C TYR A 630 -41.50 48.66 15.43
N ASN A 631 -40.78 49.68 15.89
CA ASN A 631 -41.31 50.78 16.69
C ASN A 631 -40.71 52.11 16.23
N ALA A 632 -41.56 53.04 15.78
CA ALA A 632 -41.20 54.38 15.37
C ALA A 632 -41.65 55.41 16.42
N SER A 633 -40.76 56.31 16.81
CA SER A 633 -41.05 57.35 17.81
C SER A 633 -40.25 58.63 17.56
N MET A 634 -40.65 59.72 18.22
CA MET A 634 -39.92 60.98 18.20
C MET A 634 -38.89 61.01 19.33
N GLU A 635 -37.64 61.36 19.02
CA GLU A 635 -36.57 61.53 19.99
C GLU A 635 -35.87 62.90 19.74
N GLY A 636 -36.06 63.83 20.67
CA GLY A 636 -35.54 65.20 20.54
C GLY A 636 -36.05 65.93 19.29
N VAL A 637 -35.12 66.38 18.44
CA VAL A 637 -35.44 67.03 17.13
C VAL A 637 -35.44 66.03 15.96
N GLY A 638 -35.29 64.73 16.21
CA GLY A 638 -35.29 63.67 15.21
C GLY A 638 -36.38 62.63 15.42
N GLY A 639 -36.47 61.67 14.50
CA GLY A 639 -37.28 60.46 14.59
C GLY A 639 -36.38 59.23 14.68
N GLN A 640 -36.84 58.20 15.40
CA GLN A 640 -36.14 56.94 15.61
C GLN A 640 -37.05 55.79 15.19
N ILE A 641 -36.49 54.78 14.51
CA ILE A 641 -37.18 53.52 14.20
C ILE A 641 -36.30 52.35 14.63
N TYR A 642 -36.84 51.50 15.51
CA TYR A 642 -36.18 50.29 15.98
C TYR A 642 -36.80 49.05 15.33
N PHE A 643 -35.97 48.16 14.78
CA PHE A 643 -36.38 46.90 14.16
C PHE A 643 -35.87 45.70 14.96
N SER A 644 -36.70 44.67 15.10
CA SER A 644 -36.38 43.41 15.76
C SER A 644 -36.82 42.23 14.90
N TYR A 645 -35.93 41.25 14.75
CA TYR A 645 -36.11 40.02 14.00
C TYR A 645 -35.92 38.83 14.95
N ASN A 646 -36.89 37.93 14.97
CA ASN A 646 -36.82 36.71 15.77
C ASN A 646 -37.04 35.49 14.87
N SER A 647 -35.96 34.76 14.57
CA SER A 647 -35.94 33.63 13.63
C SER A 647 -36.67 33.92 12.33
N PHE A 648 -36.58 35.17 11.84
CA PHE A 648 -37.29 35.63 10.66
C PHE A 648 -36.58 35.14 9.41
N GLY A 649 -37.24 34.34 8.60
CA GLY A 649 -36.63 33.64 7.46
C GLY A 649 -37.10 32.20 7.39
N GLU A 650 -36.55 31.42 6.44
CA GLU A 650 -36.92 30.02 6.22
C GLU A 650 -36.31 29.08 7.26
N ASN A 651 -37.01 28.89 8.40
CA ASN A 651 -36.72 27.88 9.43
C ASN A 651 -35.22 27.51 9.60
N GLU A 652 -34.85 26.24 9.43
CA GLU A 652 -33.49 25.71 9.62
C GLU A 652 -32.51 26.02 8.48
N ASN A 653 -33.01 26.56 7.36
CA ASN A 653 -32.23 26.85 6.15
C ASN A 653 -31.66 28.29 6.16
N PHE A 654 -32.43 29.21 6.72
CA PHE A 654 -32.08 30.61 6.87
C PHE A 654 -32.90 31.26 7.98
N ALA A 655 -32.25 31.66 9.07
CA ALA A 655 -32.92 32.39 10.13
C ALA A 655 -32.14 33.65 10.48
N LEU A 656 -32.86 34.78 10.53
CA LEU A 656 -32.36 36.04 11.05
C LEU A 656 -32.84 36.27 12.46
N THR A 657 -31.88 36.47 13.36
CA THR A 657 -32.16 36.86 14.73
C THR A 657 -31.28 38.03 15.09
N GLY A 658 -31.90 39.08 15.62
CA GLY A 658 -31.19 40.30 16.00
C GLY A 658 -32.06 41.52 15.81
N ASN A 659 -31.44 42.67 15.92
CA ASN A 659 -32.11 43.96 15.99
C ASN A 659 -31.20 45.02 15.39
N TYR A 660 -31.77 46.09 14.86
CA TYR A 660 -31.02 47.27 14.48
C TYR A 660 -31.89 48.53 14.60
N GLU A 661 -31.23 49.68 14.67
CA GLU A 661 -31.87 50.95 14.95
C GLU A 661 -31.50 52.00 13.90
N MET A 662 -32.50 52.78 13.47
CA MET A 662 -32.35 53.85 12.49
C MET A 662 -32.77 55.19 13.11
N HIS A 663 -31.90 56.19 13.01
CA HIS A 663 -32.17 57.57 13.41
C HIS A 663 -32.33 58.46 12.17
N VAL A 664 -33.33 59.33 12.18
CA VAL A 664 -33.66 60.30 11.13
C VAL A 664 -33.65 61.71 11.73
N ASP A 665 -32.82 62.60 11.20
CA ASP A 665 -32.76 63.99 11.67
C ASP A 665 -33.93 64.86 11.17
N ALA A 666 -34.12 66.04 11.79
CA ALA A 666 -35.11 67.04 11.37
C ALA A 666 -34.99 67.48 9.90
N SER A 667 -33.83 67.28 9.29
CA SER A 667 -33.58 67.61 7.89
C SER A 667 -34.01 66.48 6.94
N GLY A 668 -34.62 65.41 7.47
CA GLY A 668 -35.09 64.25 6.72
C GLY A 668 -33.95 63.44 6.11
N THR A 669 -32.74 63.56 6.68
CA THR A 669 -31.62 62.67 6.43
C THR A 669 -31.40 61.77 7.64
N GLY A 670 -31.22 60.47 7.39
CA GLY A 670 -30.90 59.52 8.46
C GLY A 670 -29.41 59.29 8.59
N SER A 671 -28.95 59.02 9.81
CA SER A 671 -27.66 58.42 10.12
C SER A 671 -27.85 57.44 11.27
N ALA A 672 -27.50 56.16 11.12
CA ALA A 672 -27.61 55.20 12.22
C ALA A 672 -26.60 55.51 13.34
N SER A 673 -27.01 55.41 14.61
CA SER A 673 -26.09 55.14 15.72
C SER A 673 -26.21 53.67 16.07
N SER A 674 -25.20 52.86 15.72
CA SER A 674 -25.15 51.44 16.07
C SER A 674 -24.74 51.28 17.54
N ASN A 675 -25.64 51.47 18.48
CA ASN A 675 -25.37 51.10 19.88
C ASN A 675 -26.03 49.79 20.32
N THR A 676 -26.85 49.13 19.49
CA THR A 676 -27.50 47.88 19.89
C THR A 676 -27.90 47.00 18.70
N GLY A 677 -27.07 46.02 18.37
CA GLY A 677 -27.46 44.81 17.65
C GLY A 677 -27.10 44.77 16.16
N GLY A 678 -26.46 43.68 15.75
CA GLY A 678 -26.39 43.25 14.36
C GLY A 678 -27.38 42.11 14.12
N LEU A 679 -27.35 41.54 12.93
CA LEU A 679 -28.18 40.38 12.57
C LEU A 679 -27.32 39.12 12.53
N THR A 680 -27.66 38.12 13.34
CA THR A 680 -27.08 36.78 13.22
C THR A 680 -27.81 36.04 12.11
N VAL A 681 -27.06 35.61 11.10
CA VAL A 681 -27.53 34.73 10.05
C VAL A 681 -27.20 33.29 10.42
N SER A 682 -28.23 32.48 10.59
CA SER A 682 -28.10 31.01 10.73
C SER A 682 -28.47 30.37 9.39
N GLY A 683 -27.67 29.44 8.87
CA GLY A 683 -27.88 28.82 7.55
C GLY A 683 -26.56 28.58 6.80
N MET A 684 -26.59 28.40 5.47
CA MET A 684 -25.37 28.34 4.62
C MET A 684 -24.67 29.70 4.61
N TYR A 685 -23.37 29.73 4.93
CA TYR A 685 -22.57 30.93 5.25
C TYR A 685 -23.05 31.69 6.50
N PRO A 686 -22.98 31.07 7.70
CA PRO A 686 -23.35 31.74 8.92
C PRO A 686 -22.42 32.93 9.19
N ALA A 687 -23.00 34.08 9.49
CA ALA A 687 -22.27 35.31 9.74
C ALA A 687 -23.00 36.17 10.77
N PHE A 688 -22.26 37.01 11.47
CA PHE A 688 -22.83 38.17 12.16
C PHE A 688 -22.76 39.38 11.23
N ILE A 689 -23.83 40.17 11.15
CA ILE A 689 -23.92 41.27 10.20
C ILE A 689 -24.08 42.58 10.95
N SER A 690 -23.19 43.53 10.64
CA SER A 690 -23.30 44.91 11.09
C SER A 690 -23.64 45.84 9.94
N LEU A 691 -24.45 46.87 10.23
CA LEU A 691 -24.84 47.91 9.29
C LEU A 691 -24.19 49.23 9.69
N ALA A 692 -23.61 49.93 8.73
CA ALA A 692 -22.95 51.22 8.92
C ALA A 692 -23.30 52.21 7.79
N GLU A 693 -22.95 53.49 7.98
CA GLU A 693 -23.06 54.55 6.96
C GLU A 693 -24.45 54.71 6.31
N ILE A 694 -25.51 54.38 7.05
CA ILE A 694 -26.88 54.49 6.55
C ILE A 694 -27.21 55.95 6.27
N SER A 695 -27.62 56.25 5.05
CA SER A 695 -28.08 57.56 4.59
C SER A 695 -29.47 57.43 4.01
N VAL A 696 -30.34 58.40 4.26
CA VAL A 696 -31.73 58.44 3.74
C VAL A 696 -31.97 59.84 3.19
N SER A 697 -32.65 59.97 2.05
CA SER A 697 -32.94 61.27 1.41
C SER A 697 -34.44 61.62 1.42
N LYS A 698 -34.68 62.94 1.51
CA LYS A 698 -35.92 63.64 1.90
C LYS A 698 -37.22 63.38 1.11
N LYS A 699 -37.23 62.52 0.08
CA LYS A 699 -38.42 62.39 -0.80
C LYS A 699 -38.89 60.99 -1.20
N ALA A 700 -38.28 59.91 -0.71
CA ALA A 700 -38.81 58.55 -0.92
C ALA A 700 -38.11 57.48 -0.06
N PHE A 701 -37.48 57.87 1.06
CA PHE A 701 -36.59 56.98 1.83
C PHE A 701 -35.52 56.28 0.94
N ILE A 702 -35.01 56.99 -0.06
CA ILE A 702 -33.93 56.52 -0.95
C ILE A 702 -32.58 56.78 -0.26
N GLY A 703 -31.69 55.80 -0.23
CA GLY A 703 -30.57 55.79 0.70
C GLY A 703 -29.39 54.93 0.28
N SER A 704 -28.32 54.91 1.07
CA SER A 704 -27.25 53.93 0.91
C SER A 704 -26.74 53.51 2.28
N TYR A 705 -26.24 52.28 2.39
CA TYR A 705 -25.67 51.74 3.61
C TYR A 705 -24.52 50.78 3.30
N LEU A 706 -23.58 50.67 4.23
CA LEU A 706 -22.49 49.71 4.20
C LEU A 706 -22.90 48.50 5.06
N ILE A 707 -22.82 47.30 4.48
CA ILE A 707 -23.00 46.04 5.19
C ILE A 707 -21.62 45.43 5.40
N THR A 708 -21.32 45.03 6.64
CA THR A 708 -20.13 44.21 6.94
C THR A 708 -20.60 42.84 7.44
N TYR A 709 -20.13 41.79 6.77
CA TYR A 709 -20.31 40.40 7.15
C TYR A 709 -19.10 39.96 7.97
N HIS A 710 -19.35 39.51 9.19
CA HIS A 710 -18.34 38.95 10.09
C HIS A 710 -18.46 37.43 10.05
N TYR A 711 -17.58 36.79 9.28
CA TYR A 711 -17.43 35.33 9.29
C TYR A 711 -16.42 34.91 10.36
N SER A 712 -16.38 33.61 10.70
CA SER A 712 -15.42 33.09 11.69
C SER A 712 -13.94 33.26 11.28
N ASP A 713 -13.68 33.50 10.00
CA ASP A 713 -12.35 33.57 9.37
C ASP A 713 -12.04 34.93 8.71
N GLY A 714 -12.87 35.96 8.91
CA GLY A 714 -12.61 37.34 8.49
C GLY A 714 -13.85 38.07 7.95
N ASP A 715 -13.68 39.38 7.73
CA ASP A 715 -14.79 40.28 7.37
C ASP A 715 -14.88 40.55 5.87
N GLU A 716 -16.11 40.75 5.36
CA GLU A 716 -16.37 41.22 3.99
C GLU A 716 -17.32 42.43 4.00
N GLU A 717 -16.98 43.46 3.21
CA GLU A 717 -17.75 44.72 3.15
C GLU A 717 -18.44 44.91 1.79
N TYR A 718 -19.73 45.27 1.83
CA TYR A 718 -20.54 45.56 0.65
C TYR A 718 -21.31 46.85 0.82
N ARG A 719 -21.12 47.80 -0.11
CA ARG A 719 -21.89 49.05 -0.13
C ARG A 719 -23.15 48.89 -0.98
N VAL A 720 -24.31 48.98 -0.35
CA VAL A 720 -25.62 48.88 -1.00
C VAL A 720 -26.18 50.28 -1.26
N ARG A 721 -26.60 50.55 -2.50
CA ARG A 721 -27.32 51.77 -2.89
C ARG A 721 -28.79 51.40 -3.11
N ILE A 722 -29.69 51.98 -2.30
CA ILE A 722 -31.14 51.87 -2.40
C ILE A 722 -31.63 52.86 -3.45
#